data_AF-A0A7L5T4C7-F1
#
_entry.id   AF-A0A7L5T4C7-F1
#
_cell.length_a   1.000
_cell.length_b   1.000
_cell.length_c   1.000
_cell.angle_alpha   90.00
_cell.angle_beta   90.00
_cell.angle_gamma   90.00
#
_symmetry.space_group_name_H-M   'P 1'
#
loop_
_entity.id
_entity.type
_entity.pdbx_description
1 polymer ?
#
loop_
_entity_poly.entity_id
_entity_poly.type
_entity_poly.pdbx_seq_one_letter_code
_entity_poly.pdbx_strand_id
1 'polypeptide(L)'
;MGTQRRLGWRSLAAATTMALAVGVIIAPAAHTADDPVEVVVNGGDVRADNVNGLTYKGLGVLSCNSTSNLLIDYKAEHPGRYWQLIRVLFGGRTPLINHVKIEMGSDTNTSTGSDPATMRTADELADASRSPGFQLAADAKTVNPKLKVSILRWVMPQWVQNEWNKGTGADEMYKWYKETILDAYEKYGYMVDYVDPDTNETRDPNEAFIKGYKNAILTDTDFADPRYGIPAAKREKAEKAYHNIKIIAADENNTLNIGPSMLSDAELFGIVDAVGYHYTTEDRHDGPAGSDTNLPYTRLATGENKYDEDKEVWYSEGTASFGYTDYRVNNTEGPNGTSTGIGGVQSALDLANRSVKSYANSKRTHYIFQPAIGSFYEGAQYSHKELVSARDPWSGYLHYDAALYVMQHFTQFARTGWENDTNTAGIWRTVPEASYSGVSGTVDLDGSNGASSYMTLADPRKKDFSTIVVNDSDQPKTYRIKAENMRLGPDPTMEIWETRGPDAGRPYDANFKRLVDEIRPGGDGYYTYTVKPRSIVTLTTLDKSHDKATKQRLPESRDRTVLDTDATGKKHNTRDNVLYADDFGYEEEGKVQVGTGNGAHKASQPYLRSRGNQPRYMVDQTGAWEVGEDASGNNVLYQYMDQSMKDTGAWNRNTPNTTVGDFRWENYRATVDVSFPDPDGGLAALGVRQQKGMAISDAAYNVRIGPTGAWTFYEYGTAVASGTVAASDSYRLAIEAKGATITTYIDGKAVSTYQDPTPQTEGRVKLGTDFHKTAFDNLKVEKIDGYTPYARAQLDNMDSSVTYDGTWNRNAALGDAMDWYRSTSTSTTAGASFTVPFTGTGIDVIGGNNGTAVLDVYVDGKLIARDAKTAATDKRLATYALRGLPDGAHTARFVLKSGKIVLDAFNAVSGDVDSTVDTTPIRGALEKIGRPARADYTADSWALFDSASSAAKAAVAGQKGLDAIGVEQITDRLEEAHDRLVRKGGTAAQ
;
A
#
# COMPACT_ATOMS: atom_id res chain seq x y z
N MET A 1 39.47 -9.81 -40.62
CA MET A 1 39.00 -8.42 -40.43
C MET A 1 37.50 -8.41 -40.65
N GLY A 2 36.72 -8.09 -39.62
CA GLY A 2 35.25 -8.15 -39.68
C GLY A 2 34.66 -8.36 -38.28
N THR A 3 34.74 -7.32 -37.45
CA THR A 3 34.16 -7.25 -36.10
C THR A 3 32.65 -7.07 -36.17
N GLN A 4 31.88 -8.08 -35.79
CA GLN A 4 30.45 -7.95 -35.48
C GLN A 4 30.28 -7.59 -34.01
N ARG A 5 29.66 -6.43 -33.77
CA ARG A 5 29.30 -5.89 -32.46
C ARG A 5 28.14 -6.70 -31.88
N ARG A 6 28.32 -7.24 -30.67
CA ARG A 6 27.25 -7.72 -29.79
C ARG A 6 26.51 -6.49 -29.23
N LEU A 7 25.22 -6.33 -29.56
CA LEU A 7 24.32 -5.46 -28.80
C LEU A 7 23.83 -6.27 -27.59
N GLY A 8 24.22 -5.84 -26.39
CA GLY A 8 23.61 -6.30 -25.15
C GLY A 8 22.28 -5.58 -24.92
N TRP A 9 21.19 -6.32 -24.82
CA TRP A 9 19.92 -5.81 -24.31
C TRP A 9 20.06 -5.57 -22.81
N ARG A 10 20.14 -4.30 -22.43
CA ARG A 10 19.87 -3.85 -21.07
C ARG A 10 18.36 -3.74 -20.92
N SER A 11 17.79 -4.51 -20.00
CA SER A 11 16.45 -4.28 -19.48
C SER A 11 16.37 -2.86 -18.94
N LEU A 12 15.66 -1.96 -19.63
CA LEU A 12 15.20 -0.72 -19.03
C LEU A 12 14.12 -1.12 -18.03
N ALA A 13 14.49 -1.32 -16.77
CA ALA A 13 13.58 -1.01 -15.70
C ALA A 13 13.20 0.47 -15.89
N ALA A 14 11.92 0.74 -16.14
CA ALA A 14 11.39 2.09 -16.02
C ALA A 14 11.48 2.47 -14.53
N ALA A 15 12.68 2.82 -14.08
CA ALA A 15 12.82 3.75 -13.00
C ALA A 15 12.14 5.03 -13.52
N THR A 16 10.88 5.23 -13.16
CA THR A 16 10.29 6.55 -13.14
C THR A 16 11.02 7.32 -12.05
N THR A 17 12.30 7.66 -12.30
CA THR A 17 12.92 8.85 -11.74
C THR A 17 11.98 9.97 -12.14
N MET A 18 11.12 10.39 -11.21
CA MET A 18 10.56 11.73 -11.27
C MET A 18 11.76 12.66 -11.42
N ALA A 19 12.00 13.10 -12.65
CA ALA A 19 12.94 14.17 -12.89
C ALA A 19 12.33 15.40 -12.21
N LEU A 20 12.84 15.71 -11.02
CA LEU A 20 12.63 16.97 -10.33
C LEU A 20 13.09 18.08 -11.29
N ALA A 21 12.17 18.61 -12.08
CA ALA A 21 12.34 19.91 -12.69
C ALA A 21 12.31 20.91 -11.53
N VAL A 22 13.48 21.26 -11.03
CA VAL A 22 13.67 22.34 -10.06
C VAL A 22 13.35 23.65 -10.79
N GLY A 23 12.06 23.97 -10.88
CA GLY A 23 11.60 25.34 -11.10
C GLY A 23 11.89 26.09 -9.81
N VAL A 24 13.01 26.81 -9.76
CA VAL A 24 13.31 27.74 -8.67
C VAL A 24 12.32 28.91 -8.79
N ILE A 25 11.14 28.75 -8.21
CA ILE A 25 10.29 29.89 -7.85
C ILE A 25 10.89 30.44 -6.57
N ILE A 26 11.43 31.64 -6.66
CA ILE A 26 11.97 32.38 -5.51
C ILE A 26 10.83 32.52 -4.50
N ALA A 27 10.97 31.85 -3.35
CA ALA A 27 10.04 32.02 -2.23
C ALA A 27 9.99 33.52 -1.86
N PRO A 28 8.81 34.10 -1.59
CA PRO A 28 8.75 35.43 -1.00
C PRO A 28 9.54 35.44 0.32
N ALA A 29 10.10 36.60 0.67
CA ALA A 29 10.95 36.77 1.84
C ALA A 29 10.33 36.12 3.09
N ALA A 30 11.16 35.40 3.85
CA ALA A 30 10.78 34.77 5.11
C ALA A 30 10.04 35.78 6.01
N HIS A 31 8.79 35.50 6.34
CA HIS A 31 8.11 36.20 7.44
C HIS A 31 8.92 35.94 8.72
N THR A 32 9.24 37.01 9.44
CA THR A 32 9.88 36.94 10.75
C THR A 32 8.99 36.16 11.72
N ALA A 33 9.58 35.24 12.48
CA ALA A 33 8.89 34.25 13.31
C ALA A 33 7.99 34.82 14.44
N ASP A 34 7.98 36.15 14.64
CA ASP A 34 7.31 36.81 15.76
C ASP A 34 5.98 37.51 15.40
N ASP A 35 5.66 37.67 14.10
CA ASP A 35 4.41 38.35 13.71
C ASP A 35 3.25 37.35 13.63
N PRO A 36 2.10 37.63 14.28
CA PRO A 36 0.94 36.75 14.22
C PRO A 36 0.35 36.72 12.80
N VAL A 37 -0.09 35.55 12.37
CA VAL A 37 -0.81 35.36 11.11
C VAL A 37 -2.25 35.82 11.31
N GLU A 38 -2.64 36.91 10.65
CA GLU A 38 -4.02 37.40 10.71
C GLU A 38 -4.88 36.74 9.61
N VAL A 39 -6.05 36.23 10.01
CA VAL A 39 -7.03 35.62 9.10
C VAL A 39 -8.38 36.29 9.34
N VAL A 40 -8.88 37.00 8.33
CA VAL A 40 -10.24 37.58 8.38
C VAL A 40 -11.18 36.66 7.63
N VAL A 41 -12.15 36.09 8.34
CA VAL A 41 -13.24 35.30 7.75
C VAL A 41 -14.44 36.21 7.57
N ASN A 42 -14.56 36.77 6.37
CA ASN A 42 -15.62 37.70 6.02
C ASN A 42 -16.80 36.97 5.37
N GLY A 43 -18.00 37.11 5.95
CA GLY A 43 -19.23 36.56 5.40
C GLY A 43 -19.57 37.12 4.01
N GLY A 44 -18.99 38.25 3.59
CA GLY A 44 -19.08 38.78 2.22
C GLY A 44 -18.44 37.85 1.18
N ASP A 45 -17.40 37.11 1.57
CA ASP A 45 -16.59 36.27 0.68
C ASP A 45 -17.14 34.83 0.60
N VAL A 46 -18.18 34.51 1.37
CA VAL A 46 -18.87 33.21 1.31
C VAL A 46 -19.77 33.17 0.08
N ARG A 47 -19.23 32.63 -1.02
CA ARG A 47 -19.89 32.49 -2.34
C ARG A 47 -20.89 31.33 -2.34
N ALA A 48 -22.07 31.58 -1.75
CA ALA A 48 -23.12 30.56 -1.57
C ALA A 48 -23.70 30.03 -2.90
N ASP A 49 -23.61 30.81 -3.97
CA ASP A 49 -24.03 30.51 -5.33
C ASP A 49 -23.05 29.66 -6.14
N ASN A 50 -21.77 29.62 -5.75
CA ASN A 50 -20.78 28.70 -6.33
C ASN A 50 -21.03 27.28 -5.80
N VAL A 51 -21.66 26.41 -6.61
CA VAL A 51 -22.18 25.08 -6.21
C VAL A 51 -21.27 23.92 -6.64
N ASN A 52 -20.29 24.18 -7.49
CA ASN A 52 -19.37 23.19 -8.03
C ASN A 52 -17.98 23.39 -7.41
N GLY A 53 -17.29 24.46 -7.78
CA GLY A 53 -15.84 24.59 -7.60
C GLY A 53 -15.41 24.77 -6.15
N LEU A 54 -16.03 25.70 -5.43
CA LEU A 54 -15.67 26.05 -4.05
C LEU A 54 -16.38 25.19 -2.99
N THR A 55 -17.28 24.28 -3.39
CA THR A 55 -17.87 23.31 -2.46
C THR A 55 -16.85 22.25 -2.05
N TYR A 56 -16.60 22.08 -0.76
CA TYR A 56 -15.61 21.09 -0.32
C TYR A 56 -16.16 19.66 -0.38
N LYS A 57 -15.74 18.91 -1.41
CA LYS A 57 -16.22 17.54 -1.68
C LYS A 57 -15.67 16.53 -0.66
N GLY A 58 -14.50 16.83 -0.08
CA GLY A 58 -13.80 15.94 0.84
C GLY A 58 -12.87 15.01 0.08
N LEU A 59 -12.80 13.74 0.50
CA LEU A 59 -11.75 12.82 0.08
C LEU A 59 -12.30 11.66 -0.75
N GLY A 60 -11.45 11.07 -1.59
CA GLY A 60 -11.76 9.94 -2.46
C GLY A 60 -10.77 8.79 -2.30
N VAL A 61 -11.20 7.58 -2.65
CA VAL A 61 -10.33 6.39 -2.80
C VAL A 61 -10.25 6.05 -4.29
N LEU A 62 -9.05 5.75 -4.77
CA LEU A 62 -8.82 5.16 -6.09
C LEU A 62 -8.50 3.66 -5.93
N SER A 63 -9.41 2.81 -6.40
CA SER A 63 -9.21 1.35 -6.51
C SER A 63 -8.62 1.04 -7.88
N CYS A 64 -7.31 0.79 -7.92
CA CYS A 64 -6.54 0.58 -9.15
C CYS A 64 -5.25 -0.20 -8.89
N ASN A 65 -4.56 -0.58 -9.96
CA ASN A 65 -3.25 -1.21 -9.98
C ASN A 65 -3.08 -2.40 -9.01
N SER A 66 -4.14 -3.17 -8.77
CA SER A 66 -4.20 -4.27 -7.78
C SER A 66 -4.17 -3.84 -6.31
N THR A 67 -4.23 -2.53 -6.01
CA THR A 67 -4.10 -2.02 -4.64
C THR A 67 -5.25 -2.41 -3.71
N SER A 68 -6.39 -2.83 -4.26
CA SER A 68 -7.57 -3.29 -3.51
C SER A 68 -7.81 -4.81 -3.62
N ASN A 69 -6.85 -5.59 -4.13
CA ASN A 69 -7.05 -7.00 -4.46
C ASN A 69 -7.48 -7.87 -3.25
N LEU A 70 -6.71 -7.85 -2.16
CA LEU A 70 -7.00 -8.66 -0.96
C LEU A 70 -8.24 -8.17 -0.17
N LEU A 71 -8.85 -7.05 -0.57
CA LEU A 71 -9.92 -6.43 0.20
C LEU A 71 -11.19 -7.27 0.20
N ILE A 72 -11.45 -7.97 -0.91
CA ILE A 72 -12.56 -8.91 -1.04
C ILE A 72 -12.35 -10.18 -0.21
N ASP A 73 -11.10 -10.58 0.07
CA ASP A 73 -10.83 -11.67 0.99
C ASP A 73 -11.21 -11.29 2.42
N TYR A 74 -10.88 -10.07 2.89
CA TYR A 74 -11.37 -9.59 4.20
C TYR A 74 -12.88 -9.67 4.33
N LYS A 75 -13.59 -9.43 3.24
CA LYS A 75 -15.05 -9.45 3.20
C LYS A 75 -15.61 -10.86 3.39
N ALA A 76 -14.93 -11.88 2.85
CA ALA A 76 -15.30 -13.28 3.03
C ALA A 76 -14.85 -13.81 4.40
N GLU A 77 -13.58 -13.61 4.75
CA GLU A 77 -12.92 -14.24 5.89
C GLU A 77 -13.20 -13.54 7.21
N HIS A 78 -13.24 -12.20 7.21
CA HIS A 78 -13.49 -11.37 8.40
C HIS A 78 -14.54 -10.30 8.11
N PRO A 79 -15.79 -10.67 7.77
CA PRO A 79 -16.83 -9.72 7.33
C PRO A 79 -17.06 -8.60 8.36
N GLY A 80 -16.96 -8.90 9.66
CA GLY A 80 -17.09 -7.89 10.72
C GLY A 80 -16.02 -6.79 10.64
N ARG A 81 -14.78 -7.14 10.28
CA ARG A 81 -13.65 -6.21 10.09
C ARG A 81 -13.80 -5.42 8.81
N TYR A 82 -14.16 -6.09 7.70
CA TYR A 82 -14.50 -5.41 6.44
C TYR A 82 -15.60 -4.35 6.63
N TRP A 83 -16.74 -4.71 7.23
CA TRP A 83 -17.82 -3.75 7.45
C TRP A 83 -17.50 -2.69 8.52
N GLN A 84 -16.54 -2.93 9.40
CA GLN A 84 -15.98 -1.89 10.27
C GLN A 84 -15.17 -0.88 9.45
N LEU A 85 -14.28 -1.34 8.56
CA LEU A 85 -13.55 -0.48 7.62
C LEU A 85 -14.49 0.39 6.78
N ILE A 86 -15.53 -0.21 6.19
CA ILE A 86 -16.53 0.52 5.39
C ILE A 86 -17.19 1.64 6.22
N ARG A 87 -17.55 1.37 7.48
CA ARG A 87 -18.15 2.39 8.36
C ARG A 87 -17.16 3.47 8.79
N VAL A 88 -15.89 3.14 8.99
CA VAL A 88 -14.85 4.11 9.38
C VAL A 88 -14.57 5.09 8.24
N LEU A 89 -14.43 4.59 7.01
CA LEU A 89 -14.07 5.44 5.87
C LEU A 89 -15.29 6.16 5.29
N PHE A 90 -16.42 5.47 5.12
CA PHE A 90 -17.56 5.97 4.36
C PHE A 90 -18.77 6.28 5.23
N GLY A 91 -18.81 5.88 6.50
CA GLY A 91 -20.00 6.02 7.33
C GLY A 91 -20.13 7.35 8.07
N GLY A 92 -21.33 7.61 8.58
CA GLY A 92 -21.60 8.75 9.48
C GLY A 92 -22.17 9.99 8.78
N ARG A 93 -22.42 11.05 9.57
CA ARG A 93 -22.98 12.32 9.06
C ARG A 93 -21.95 13.15 8.29
N THR A 94 -20.68 12.97 8.63
CA THR A 94 -19.50 13.62 8.05
C THR A 94 -18.50 12.52 7.70
N PRO A 95 -18.79 11.74 6.65
CA PRO A 95 -17.92 10.64 6.23
C PRO A 95 -16.55 11.18 5.80
N LEU A 96 -15.50 10.39 6.04
CA LEU A 96 -14.14 10.77 5.65
C LEU A 96 -13.99 10.74 4.12
N ILE A 97 -14.47 9.67 3.50
CA ILE A 97 -14.43 9.44 2.05
C ILE A 97 -15.85 9.58 1.46
N ASN A 98 -15.96 10.38 0.39
CA ASN A 98 -17.21 10.67 -0.34
C ASN A 98 -17.21 10.18 -1.80
N HIS A 99 -16.13 9.54 -2.23
CA HIS A 99 -15.92 9.13 -3.62
C HIS A 99 -15.13 7.82 -3.71
N VAL A 100 -15.55 6.92 -4.60
CA VAL A 100 -14.75 5.78 -5.06
C VAL A 100 -14.51 5.93 -6.56
N LYS A 101 -13.25 6.11 -6.95
CA LYS A 101 -12.77 6.13 -8.34
C LYS A 101 -12.18 4.74 -8.65
N ILE A 102 -12.44 4.20 -9.84
CA ILE A 102 -12.14 2.80 -10.18
C ILE A 102 -11.37 2.74 -11.50
N GLU A 103 -10.32 1.92 -11.55
CA GLU A 103 -9.66 1.56 -12.81
C GLU A 103 -10.53 0.60 -13.65
N MET A 104 -10.69 0.94 -14.91
CA MET A 104 -11.13 0.04 -15.96
C MET A 104 -9.95 -0.88 -16.31
N GLY A 105 -9.89 -2.04 -15.66
CA GLY A 105 -8.77 -2.98 -15.73
C GLY A 105 -8.54 -3.63 -17.09
N SER A 106 -7.37 -4.21 -17.27
CA SER A 106 -6.92 -4.78 -18.56
C SER A 106 -6.07 -6.05 -18.41
N ASP A 107 -6.11 -6.67 -17.22
CA ASP A 107 -5.31 -7.85 -16.83
C ASP A 107 -3.78 -7.62 -16.91
N THR A 108 -3.33 -6.39 -17.09
CA THR A 108 -1.91 -6.06 -17.18
C THR A 108 -1.47 -5.09 -16.10
N ASN A 109 -0.16 -5.07 -15.82
CA ASN A 109 0.39 -4.24 -14.77
C ASN A 109 0.45 -2.76 -15.19
N THR A 110 -0.29 -1.94 -14.46
CA THR A 110 -0.37 -0.48 -14.64
C THR A 110 0.29 0.30 -13.51
N SER A 111 0.84 -0.36 -12.47
CA SER A 111 1.75 0.22 -11.48
C SER A 111 2.28 -0.87 -10.53
N THR A 112 1.48 -1.32 -9.57
CA THR A 112 1.88 -2.29 -8.52
C THR A 112 1.42 -3.72 -8.79
N GLY A 113 0.52 -3.89 -9.76
CA GLY A 113 -0.10 -5.14 -10.18
C GLY A 113 -1.14 -4.87 -11.26
N SER A 114 -1.88 -5.90 -11.63
CA SER A 114 -2.96 -5.80 -12.62
C SER A 114 -4.33 -5.69 -11.97
N ASP A 115 -5.18 -4.82 -12.51
CA ASP A 115 -6.63 -4.87 -12.27
C ASP A 115 -7.31 -5.71 -13.36
N PRO A 116 -8.25 -6.61 -13.00
CA PRO A 116 -8.91 -7.50 -13.94
C PRO A 116 -9.68 -6.77 -15.04
N ALA A 117 -9.59 -7.26 -16.28
CA ALA A 117 -10.44 -6.77 -17.35
C ALA A 117 -11.89 -7.23 -17.17
N THR A 118 -12.82 -6.28 -17.30
CA THR A 118 -14.25 -6.60 -17.34
C THR A 118 -14.65 -7.27 -18.65
N MET A 119 -13.88 -7.06 -19.73
CA MET A 119 -14.00 -7.70 -21.04
C MET A 119 -12.61 -7.89 -21.68
N ARG A 120 -12.20 -9.13 -21.91
CA ARG A 120 -10.93 -9.52 -22.54
C ARG A 120 -11.02 -9.65 -24.05
N THR A 121 -12.22 -9.91 -24.56
CA THR A 121 -12.54 -9.91 -25.99
C THR A 121 -13.78 -9.06 -26.26
N ALA A 122 -14.00 -8.71 -27.53
CA ALA A 122 -15.16 -7.90 -27.92
C ALA A 122 -16.50 -8.60 -27.65
N ASP A 123 -16.54 -9.94 -27.64
CA ASP A 123 -17.78 -10.73 -27.51
C ASP A 123 -18.03 -11.23 -26.08
N GLU A 124 -17.02 -11.22 -25.22
CA GLU A 124 -17.16 -11.55 -23.80
C GLU A 124 -18.17 -10.63 -23.12
N LEU A 125 -19.03 -11.17 -22.26
CA LEU A 125 -19.95 -10.37 -21.47
C LEU A 125 -19.17 -9.60 -20.40
N ALA A 126 -19.51 -8.34 -20.17
CA ALA A 126 -18.89 -7.56 -19.12
C ALA A 126 -19.13 -8.19 -17.73
N ASP A 127 -18.08 -8.28 -16.92
CA ASP A 127 -18.18 -8.67 -15.51
C ASP A 127 -17.46 -7.70 -14.58
N ALA A 128 -18.21 -6.72 -14.08
CA ALA A 128 -17.75 -5.74 -13.09
C ALA A 128 -17.45 -6.37 -11.72
N SER A 129 -17.86 -7.61 -11.45
CA SER A 129 -17.58 -8.27 -10.16
C SER A 129 -16.13 -8.76 -10.03
N ARG A 130 -15.37 -8.79 -11.14
CA ARG A 130 -13.95 -9.10 -11.16
C ARG A 130 -13.09 -8.02 -10.50
N SER A 131 -13.45 -6.74 -10.67
CA SER A 131 -12.70 -5.64 -10.05
C SER A 131 -13.26 -5.31 -8.67
N PRO A 132 -12.43 -5.33 -7.60
CA PRO A 132 -12.85 -4.99 -6.25
C PRO A 132 -13.49 -3.61 -6.11
N GLY A 133 -13.13 -2.66 -6.98
CA GLY A 133 -13.58 -1.27 -6.91
C GLY A 133 -15.09 -1.10 -7.06
N PHE A 134 -15.72 -1.83 -7.99
CA PHE A 134 -17.17 -1.72 -8.20
C PHE A 134 -17.96 -2.22 -7.00
N GLN A 135 -17.46 -3.29 -6.37
CA GLN A 135 -18.08 -3.84 -5.18
C GLN A 135 -17.82 -2.96 -3.93
N LEU A 136 -16.63 -2.40 -3.79
CA LEU A 136 -16.32 -1.41 -2.75
C LEU A 136 -17.29 -0.22 -2.80
N ALA A 137 -17.54 0.32 -4.00
CA ALA A 137 -18.51 1.40 -4.19
C ALA A 137 -19.94 0.98 -3.79
N ALA A 138 -20.36 -0.23 -4.16
CA ALA A 138 -21.66 -0.78 -3.77
C ALA A 138 -21.81 -0.87 -2.25
N ASP A 139 -20.78 -1.37 -1.57
CA ASP A 139 -20.76 -1.56 -0.12
C ASP A 139 -20.69 -0.23 0.63
N ALA A 140 -19.86 0.71 0.16
CA ALA A 140 -19.76 2.06 0.70
C ALA A 140 -21.09 2.81 0.63
N LYS A 141 -21.85 2.65 -0.47
CA LYS A 141 -23.19 3.24 -0.61
C LYS A 141 -24.20 2.75 0.44
N THR A 142 -23.97 1.59 1.07
CA THR A 142 -24.84 1.10 2.17
C THR A 142 -24.74 1.93 3.45
N VAL A 143 -23.65 2.68 3.62
CA VAL A 143 -23.43 3.59 4.76
C VAL A 143 -23.36 5.06 4.35
N ASN A 144 -23.15 5.34 3.06
CA ASN A 144 -23.22 6.67 2.45
C ASN A 144 -23.91 6.63 1.09
N PRO A 145 -25.26 6.72 1.05
CA PRO A 145 -26.02 6.73 -0.20
C PRO A 145 -25.69 7.90 -1.15
N LYS A 146 -24.97 8.93 -0.67
CA LYS A 146 -24.56 10.10 -1.45
C LYS A 146 -23.14 9.97 -2.03
N LEU A 147 -22.45 8.87 -1.75
CA LEU A 147 -21.15 8.55 -2.33
C LEU A 147 -21.23 8.63 -3.86
N LYS A 148 -20.27 9.31 -4.47
CA LYS A 148 -20.09 9.32 -5.92
C LYS A 148 -19.17 8.20 -6.37
N VAL A 149 -19.32 7.78 -7.63
CA VAL A 149 -18.47 6.77 -8.27
C VAL A 149 -17.96 7.32 -9.58
N SER A 150 -16.67 7.16 -9.85
CA SER A 150 -16.11 7.47 -11.16
C SER A 150 -15.22 6.36 -11.69
N ILE A 151 -15.04 6.31 -13.00
CA ILE A 151 -14.19 5.32 -13.67
C ILE A 151 -13.23 6.01 -14.66
N LEU A 152 -12.09 5.39 -14.90
CA LEU A 152 -11.09 5.80 -15.90
C LEU A 152 -10.26 4.59 -16.36
N ARG A 153 -9.43 4.75 -17.39
CA ARG A 153 -8.47 3.72 -17.82
C ARG A 153 -7.01 4.18 -17.70
N TRP A 154 -6.13 3.29 -17.24
CA TRP A 154 -4.68 3.46 -17.42
C TRP A 154 -4.25 3.02 -18.82
N VAL A 155 -4.73 1.85 -19.22
CA VAL A 155 -4.52 1.25 -20.54
C VAL A 155 -5.82 0.53 -20.94
N MET A 156 -5.84 -0.17 -22.07
CA MET A 156 -7.05 -0.83 -22.57
C MET A 156 -6.80 -2.31 -22.89
N PRO A 157 -7.82 -3.19 -22.81
CA PRO A 157 -7.73 -4.56 -23.28
C PRO A 157 -7.28 -4.63 -24.74
N GLN A 158 -6.62 -5.72 -25.13
CA GLN A 158 -5.95 -5.82 -26.43
C GLN A 158 -6.90 -5.60 -27.62
N TRP A 159 -8.14 -6.10 -27.54
CA TRP A 159 -9.12 -5.94 -28.62
C TRP A 159 -9.50 -4.48 -28.87
N VAL A 160 -9.63 -3.67 -27.81
CA VAL A 160 -9.84 -2.21 -27.93
C VAL A 160 -8.57 -1.55 -28.45
N GLN A 161 -7.41 -1.93 -27.92
CA GLN A 161 -6.12 -1.35 -28.29
C GLN A 161 -5.80 -1.51 -29.78
N ASN A 162 -6.11 -2.69 -30.32
CA ASN A 162 -5.87 -2.99 -31.72
C ASN A 162 -6.62 -2.04 -32.65
N GLU A 163 -7.89 -1.73 -32.37
CA GLU A 163 -8.68 -0.79 -33.17
C GLU A 163 -8.30 0.68 -32.85
N TRP A 164 -7.98 0.98 -31.59
CA TRP A 164 -7.52 2.31 -31.19
C TRP A 164 -6.26 2.73 -31.95
N ASN A 165 -5.29 1.81 -32.05
CA ASN A 165 -4.04 2.05 -32.77
C ASN A 165 -4.22 2.21 -34.29
N LYS A 166 -5.35 1.73 -34.86
CA LYS A 166 -5.73 1.98 -36.26
C LYS A 166 -6.42 3.33 -36.46
N GLY A 167 -6.77 4.03 -35.38
CA GLY A 167 -7.57 5.26 -35.41
C GLY A 167 -9.07 5.02 -35.53
N THR A 168 -9.55 3.79 -35.33
CA THR A 168 -10.98 3.41 -35.43
C THR A 168 -11.59 2.97 -34.09
N GLY A 169 -10.79 2.84 -33.03
CA GLY A 169 -11.18 2.25 -31.75
C GLY A 169 -12.15 3.01 -30.84
N ALA A 170 -12.77 4.09 -31.33
CA ALA A 170 -13.66 4.92 -30.50
C ALA A 170 -14.93 4.15 -30.09
N ASP A 171 -15.48 3.36 -31.01
CA ASP A 171 -16.69 2.56 -30.76
C ASP A 171 -16.39 1.38 -29.84
N GLU A 172 -15.22 0.73 -30.00
CA GLU A 172 -14.74 -0.35 -29.13
C GLU A 172 -14.51 0.15 -27.69
N MET A 173 -13.90 1.33 -27.55
CA MET A 173 -13.72 1.98 -26.25
C MET A 173 -15.08 2.30 -25.61
N TYR A 174 -16.00 2.88 -26.37
CA TYR A 174 -17.34 3.20 -25.89
C TYR A 174 -18.10 1.94 -25.47
N LYS A 175 -18.06 0.87 -26.28
CA LYS A 175 -18.67 -0.43 -25.97
C LYS A 175 -18.15 -0.99 -24.65
N TRP A 176 -16.84 -1.02 -24.46
CA TRP A 176 -16.22 -1.55 -23.24
C TRP A 176 -16.68 -0.81 -21.98
N TYR A 177 -16.71 0.53 -22.02
CA TYR A 177 -17.21 1.35 -20.92
C TYR A 177 -18.70 1.12 -20.68
N LYS A 178 -19.53 1.21 -21.72
CA LYS A 178 -20.98 1.07 -21.62
C LYS A 178 -21.39 -0.26 -21.01
N GLU A 179 -20.87 -1.36 -21.55
CA GLU A 179 -21.22 -2.71 -21.07
C GLU A 179 -20.80 -2.89 -19.61
N THR A 180 -19.63 -2.38 -19.22
CA THR A 180 -19.16 -2.43 -17.83
C THR A 180 -20.04 -1.61 -16.88
N ILE A 181 -20.38 -0.37 -17.26
CA ILE A 181 -21.24 0.52 -16.46
C ILE A 181 -22.63 -0.12 -16.25
N LEU A 182 -23.21 -0.69 -17.31
CA LEU A 182 -24.53 -1.29 -17.25
C LEU A 182 -24.55 -2.62 -16.48
N ASP A 183 -23.48 -3.41 -16.56
CA ASP A 183 -23.31 -4.61 -15.72
C ASP A 183 -23.18 -4.24 -14.23
N ALA A 184 -22.41 -3.20 -13.88
CA ALA A 184 -22.36 -2.69 -12.50
C ALA A 184 -23.73 -2.17 -12.02
N TYR A 185 -24.49 -1.50 -12.90
CA TYR A 185 -25.85 -1.05 -12.59
C TYR A 185 -26.82 -2.21 -12.37
N GLU A 186 -26.74 -3.27 -13.17
CA GLU A 186 -27.56 -4.48 -13.01
C GLU A 186 -27.25 -5.16 -11.66
N LYS A 187 -25.98 -5.40 -11.38
CA LYS A 187 -25.52 -6.15 -10.19
C LYS A 187 -25.72 -5.38 -8.89
N TYR A 188 -25.38 -4.09 -8.88
CA TYR A 188 -25.29 -3.29 -7.64
C TYR A 188 -26.34 -2.20 -7.54
N GLY A 189 -27.02 -1.86 -8.64
CA GLY A 189 -28.12 -0.90 -8.67
C GLY A 189 -27.73 0.57 -8.68
N TYR A 190 -26.43 0.90 -8.68
CA TYR A 190 -25.95 2.28 -8.81
C TYR A 190 -25.43 2.55 -10.23
N MET A 191 -25.62 3.77 -10.72
CA MET A 191 -24.99 4.24 -11.95
C MET A 191 -23.68 4.93 -11.60
N VAL A 192 -22.66 4.80 -12.45
CA VAL A 192 -21.44 5.62 -12.35
C VAL A 192 -21.84 7.10 -12.45
N ASP A 193 -21.21 7.97 -11.67
CA ASP A 193 -21.54 9.40 -11.66
C ASP A 193 -20.64 10.18 -12.65
N TYR A 194 -19.36 9.82 -12.76
CA TYR A 194 -18.39 10.47 -13.65
C TYR A 194 -17.56 9.47 -14.46
N VAL A 195 -17.23 9.82 -15.69
CA VAL A 195 -16.30 9.07 -16.54
C VAL A 195 -15.18 10.00 -16.99
N ASP A 196 -13.93 9.55 -16.85
CA ASP A 196 -12.84 10.06 -17.68
C ASP A 196 -12.69 9.12 -18.89
N PRO A 197 -13.07 9.57 -20.10
CA PRO A 197 -12.91 8.74 -21.29
C PRO A 197 -11.44 8.71 -21.78
N ASP A 198 -10.62 9.67 -21.38
CA ASP A 198 -9.22 9.73 -21.78
C ASP A 198 -8.35 8.76 -20.96
N THR A 199 -7.03 8.87 -21.13
CA THR A 199 -6.04 8.00 -20.51
C THR A 199 -5.47 8.64 -19.26
N ASN A 200 -5.39 7.88 -18.16
CA ASN A 200 -4.72 8.33 -16.94
C ASN A 200 -3.30 8.84 -17.24
N GLU A 201 -2.90 9.92 -16.56
CA GLU A 201 -1.58 10.52 -16.71
C GLU A 201 -1.25 10.95 -18.16
N THR A 202 -2.27 11.28 -18.96
CA THR A 202 -2.04 11.86 -20.29
C THR A 202 -1.24 13.16 -20.19
N ARG A 203 -0.50 13.46 -21.26
CA ARG A 203 0.21 14.73 -21.45
C ARG A 203 -0.39 15.57 -22.57
N ASP A 204 -1.32 14.99 -23.31
CA ASP A 204 -1.97 15.57 -24.48
C ASP A 204 -3.45 15.12 -24.46
N PRO A 205 -4.32 15.85 -23.73
CA PRO A 205 -5.73 15.50 -23.63
C PRO A 205 -6.40 15.36 -25.01
N ASN A 206 -7.09 14.24 -25.25
CA ASN A 206 -7.79 14.02 -26.50
C ASN A 206 -9.19 14.68 -26.48
N GLU A 207 -9.21 16.00 -26.64
CA GLU A 207 -10.43 16.83 -26.57
C GLU A 207 -11.50 16.38 -27.57
N ALA A 208 -11.10 16.01 -28.79
CA ALA A 208 -12.02 15.52 -29.81
C ALA A 208 -12.71 14.22 -29.39
N PHE A 209 -11.97 13.30 -28.78
CA PHE A 209 -12.54 12.06 -28.25
C PHE A 209 -13.43 12.31 -27.04
N ILE A 210 -13.05 13.20 -26.11
CA ILE A 210 -13.88 13.60 -24.97
C ILE A 210 -15.26 14.12 -25.45
N LYS A 211 -15.26 15.02 -26.43
CA LYS A 211 -16.49 15.55 -27.04
C LYS A 211 -17.32 14.45 -27.70
N GLY A 212 -16.67 13.62 -28.52
CA GLY A 212 -17.31 12.49 -29.19
C GLY A 212 -17.94 11.49 -28.23
N TYR A 213 -17.24 11.15 -27.15
CA TYR A 213 -17.70 10.23 -26.11
C TYR A 213 -18.92 10.77 -25.36
N LYS A 214 -18.93 12.05 -24.96
CA LYS A 214 -20.12 12.66 -24.34
C LYS A 214 -21.31 12.68 -25.29
N ASN A 215 -21.09 13.00 -26.57
CA ASN A 215 -22.16 12.95 -27.57
C ASN A 215 -22.70 11.52 -27.76
N ALA A 216 -21.82 10.50 -27.76
CA ALA A 216 -22.24 9.10 -27.79
C ALA A 216 -23.13 8.77 -26.58
N ILE A 217 -22.73 9.15 -25.35
CA ILE A 217 -23.58 8.98 -24.15
C ILE A 217 -24.97 9.59 -24.36
N LEU A 218 -25.06 10.84 -24.83
CA LEU A 218 -26.33 11.58 -24.93
C LEU A 218 -27.27 11.06 -26.03
N THR A 219 -26.71 10.46 -27.07
CA THR A 219 -27.47 10.02 -28.26
C THR A 219 -27.76 8.52 -28.27
N ASP A 220 -27.11 7.76 -27.40
CA ASP A 220 -27.30 6.31 -27.30
C ASP A 220 -28.69 5.98 -26.76
N THR A 221 -29.46 5.20 -27.52
CA THR A 221 -30.79 4.73 -27.14
C THR A 221 -30.85 3.20 -27.00
N ASP A 222 -29.73 2.51 -27.20
CA ASP A 222 -29.70 1.05 -27.13
C ASP A 222 -29.51 0.58 -25.68
N PHE A 223 -30.62 0.36 -24.98
CA PHE A 223 -30.64 -0.26 -23.65
C PHE A 223 -31.44 -1.57 -23.64
N ALA A 224 -31.77 -2.08 -24.83
CA ALA A 224 -32.58 -3.28 -25.01
C ALA A 224 -31.75 -4.53 -25.32
N ASP A 225 -30.47 -4.39 -25.64
CA ASP A 225 -29.57 -5.51 -25.86
C ASP A 225 -29.59 -6.48 -24.65
N PRO A 226 -29.86 -7.78 -24.87
CA PRO A 226 -29.81 -8.80 -23.84
C PRO A 226 -28.47 -8.85 -23.06
N ARG A 227 -27.36 -8.43 -23.65
CA ARG A 227 -26.03 -8.39 -23.03
C ARG A 227 -26.01 -7.56 -21.75
N TYR A 228 -26.82 -6.49 -21.66
CA TYR A 228 -26.85 -5.62 -20.49
C TYR A 228 -27.63 -6.21 -19.31
N GLY A 229 -28.42 -7.26 -19.52
CA GLY A 229 -29.22 -7.88 -18.45
C GLY A 229 -30.33 -7.00 -17.85
N ILE A 230 -30.62 -5.82 -18.42
CA ILE A 230 -31.56 -4.84 -17.84
C ILE A 230 -33.03 -5.23 -18.16
N PRO A 231 -33.87 -5.50 -17.14
CA PRO A 231 -35.28 -5.81 -17.36
C PRO A 231 -36.02 -4.65 -18.05
N ALA A 232 -36.99 -4.97 -18.93
CA ALA A 232 -37.73 -3.97 -19.71
C ALA A 232 -38.28 -2.81 -18.87
N ALA A 233 -38.84 -3.10 -17.69
CA ALA A 233 -39.40 -2.10 -16.78
C ALA A 233 -38.37 -1.14 -16.14
N LYS A 234 -37.07 -1.43 -16.27
CA LYS A 234 -35.98 -0.60 -15.72
C LYS A 234 -35.18 0.14 -16.81
N ARG A 235 -35.42 -0.12 -18.10
CA ARG A 235 -34.61 0.42 -19.21
C ARG A 235 -34.67 1.94 -19.29
N GLU A 236 -35.85 2.54 -19.27
CA GLU A 236 -36.02 4.01 -19.28
C GLU A 236 -35.27 4.69 -18.12
N LYS A 237 -35.32 4.07 -16.92
CA LYS A 237 -34.58 4.58 -15.77
C LYS A 237 -33.07 4.45 -15.95
N ALA A 238 -32.60 3.34 -16.52
CA ALA A 238 -31.19 3.10 -16.78
C ALA A 238 -30.66 4.08 -17.83
N GLU A 239 -31.38 4.23 -18.96
CA GLU A 239 -31.09 5.19 -20.02
C GLU A 239 -30.98 6.61 -19.48
N LYS A 240 -32.00 7.07 -18.75
CA LYS A 240 -31.97 8.41 -18.13
C LYS A 240 -30.80 8.58 -17.16
N ALA A 241 -30.48 7.55 -16.36
CA ALA A 241 -29.34 7.62 -15.45
C ALA A 241 -28.00 7.65 -16.20
N TYR A 242 -27.88 6.89 -17.28
CA TYR A 242 -26.70 6.81 -18.12
C TYR A 242 -26.44 8.14 -18.87
N HIS A 243 -27.48 8.77 -19.42
CA HIS A 243 -27.37 10.08 -20.07
C HIS A 243 -26.91 11.20 -19.11
N ASN A 244 -27.16 11.04 -17.81
CA ASN A 244 -26.73 11.97 -16.77
C ASN A 244 -25.29 11.76 -16.30
N ILE A 245 -24.55 10.79 -16.83
CA ILE A 245 -23.13 10.59 -16.51
C ILE A 245 -22.36 11.85 -16.87
N LYS A 246 -21.58 12.33 -15.90
CA LYS A 246 -20.73 13.52 -16.02
C LYS A 246 -19.37 13.18 -16.61
N ILE A 247 -18.72 14.17 -17.20
CA ILE A 247 -17.35 14.05 -17.71
C ILE A 247 -16.38 14.69 -16.74
N ILE A 248 -15.39 13.92 -16.31
CA ILE A 248 -14.16 14.46 -15.75
C ILE A 248 -13.09 14.44 -16.86
N ALA A 249 -12.29 15.50 -16.95
CA ALA A 249 -11.17 15.56 -17.89
C ALA A 249 -9.91 16.15 -17.23
N ALA A 250 -8.70 15.75 -17.58
CA ALA A 250 -8.33 14.57 -18.38
C ALA A 250 -7.40 13.66 -17.58
N ASP A 251 -7.42 13.79 -16.25
CA ASP A 251 -6.50 13.10 -15.35
C ASP A 251 -5.03 13.24 -15.82
N GLU A 252 -4.69 14.46 -16.27
CA GLU A 252 -3.34 14.78 -16.74
C GLU A 252 -2.34 14.59 -15.61
N ASN A 253 -1.13 14.14 -15.94
CA ASN A 253 -0.09 14.04 -14.91
C ASN A 253 0.28 15.44 -14.40
N ASN A 254 0.97 16.27 -15.21
CA ASN A 254 1.41 17.60 -14.79
C ASN A 254 1.47 18.65 -15.91
N THR A 255 0.89 18.38 -17.07
CA THR A 255 0.94 19.26 -18.25
C THR A 255 -0.03 20.43 -18.18
N LEU A 256 -1.15 20.28 -17.48
CA LEU A 256 -2.10 21.36 -17.19
C LEU A 256 -2.72 21.99 -18.45
N ASN A 257 -3.02 21.19 -19.47
CA ASN A 257 -3.49 21.65 -20.77
C ASN A 257 -5.03 21.76 -20.84
N ILE A 258 -5.77 20.91 -20.14
CA ILE A 258 -7.24 20.86 -20.25
C ILE A 258 -7.91 22.14 -19.73
N GLY A 259 -7.35 22.76 -18.69
CA GLY A 259 -7.90 23.99 -18.10
C GLY A 259 -7.95 25.15 -19.12
N PRO A 260 -6.81 25.51 -19.73
CA PRO A 260 -6.79 26.51 -20.80
C PRO A 260 -7.66 26.15 -22.01
N SER A 261 -7.69 24.87 -22.41
CA SER A 261 -8.53 24.42 -23.53
C SER A 261 -10.02 24.63 -23.27
N MET A 262 -10.50 24.25 -22.07
CA MET A 262 -11.89 24.51 -21.67
C MET A 262 -12.21 26.00 -21.66
N LEU A 263 -11.29 26.83 -21.16
CA LEU A 263 -11.52 28.27 -21.20
C LEU A 263 -11.51 28.80 -22.63
N SER A 264 -10.82 28.17 -23.58
CA SER A 264 -10.74 28.63 -24.98
C SER A 264 -11.86 28.08 -25.88
N ASP A 265 -12.47 26.96 -25.52
CA ASP A 265 -13.46 26.22 -26.31
C ASP A 265 -14.79 26.07 -25.56
N ALA A 266 -15.83 26.77 -26.03
CA ALA A 266 -17.14 26.79 -25.38
C ALA A 266 -17.87 25.43 -25.40
N GLU A 267 -17.63 24.60 -26.41
CA GLU A 267 -18.24 23.27 -26.48
C GLU A 267 -17.59 22.35 -25.45
N LEU A 268 -16.25 22.38 -25.36
CA LEU A 268 -15.52 21.61 -24.35
C LEU A 268 -15.90 22.07 -22.93
N PHE A 269 -16.00 23.38 -22.70
CA PHE A 269 -16.48 23.94 -21.43
C PHE A 269 -17.87 23.41 -21.05
N GLY A 270 -18.79 23.34 -22.01
CA GLY A 270 -20.15 22.84 -21.78
C GLY A 270 -20.23 21.33 -21.51
N ILE A 271 -19.23 20.57 -21.99
CA ILE A 271 -19.18 19.10 -21.87
C ILE A 271 -18.50 18.63 -20.58
N VAL A 272 -17.42 19.30 -20.15
CA VAL A 272 -16.64 18.88 -18.98
C VAL A 272 -17.26 19.44 -17.69
N ASP A 273 -17.58 18.54 -16.76
CA ASP A 273 -18.18 18.86 -15.47
C ASP A 273 -17.13 19.10 -14.36
N ALA A 274 -16.05 18.33 -14.42
CA ALA A 274 -14.94 18.38 -13.47
C ALA A 274 -13.60 18.31 -14.19
N VAL A 275 -12.59 19.01 -13.68
CA VAL A 275 -11.21 18.88 -14.14
C VAL A 275 -10.32 18.23 -13.09
N GLY A 276 -9.50 17.28 -13.53
CA GLY A 276 -8.58 16.54 -12.68
C GLY A 276 -7.15 16.58 -13.23
N TYR A 277 -6.17 16.75 -12.35
CA TYR A 277 -4.75 16.55 -12.67
C TYR A 277 -3.96 16.10 -11.44
N HIS A 278 -2.78 15.53 -11.64
CA HIS A 278 -2.08 14.76 -10.60
C HIS A 278 -0.86 15.49 -10.06
N TYR A 279 -0.30 14.96 -8.97
CA TYR A 279 1.08 15.20 -8.50
C TYR A 279 1.62 16.64 -8.56
N THR A 280 0.75 17.65 -8.46
CA THR A 280 1.15 19.04 -8.27
C THR A 280 0.06 19.82 -7.55
N THR A 281 0.45 20.68 -6.62
CA THR A 281 -0.44 21.61 -5.92
C THR A 281 -0.67 22.90 -6.71
N GLU A 282 0.18 23.17 -7.70
CA GLU A 282 0.23 24.44 -8.42
C GLU A 282 -0.88 24.56 -9.48
N ASP A 283 -1.20 25.80 -9.80
CA ASP A 283 -1.98 26.19 -10.98
C ASP A 283 -1.01 26.53 -12.13
N ARG A 284 -1.54 26.73 -13.33
CA ARG A 284 -0.75 27.17 -14.47
C ARG A 284 -0.60 28.70 -14.43
N HIS A 285 0.59 29.20 -14.74
CA HIS A 285 0.93 30.63 -14.67
C HIS A 285 1.41 31.21 -16.02
N ASP A 286 0.97 30.61 -17.14
CA ASP A 286 1.43 31.00 -18.46
C ASP A 286 0.64 32.17 -19.04
N GLY A 287 1.32 33.08 -19.74
CA GLY A 287 0.68 34.19 -20.46
C GLY A 287 0.29 35.39 -19.56
N PRO A 288 -0.35 36.42 -20.15
CA PRO A 288 -0.75 37.62 -19.42
C PRO A 288 -1.82 37.34 -18.35
N ALA A 289 -1.82 38.12 -17.26
CA ALA A 289 -2.88 38.06 -16.25
C ALA A 289 -4.27 38.20 -16.90
N GLY A 290 -5.17 37.27 -16.58
CA GLY A 290 -6.53 37.20 -17.13
C GLY A 290 -6.65 36.45 -18.46
N SER A 291 -5.55 35.96 -19.07
CA SER A 291 -5.64 35.06 -20.23
C SER A 291 -6.18 33.68 -19.83
N ASP A 292 -6.62 32.91 -20.82
CA ASP A 292 -7.10 31.53 -20.62
C ASP A 292 -5.98 30.57 -20.19
N THR A 293 -4.71 30.97 -20.27
CA THR A 293 -3.54 30.19 -19.85
C THR A 293 -3.01 30.52 -18.45
N ASN A 294 -3.44 31.65 -17.86
CA ASN A 294 -3.00 32.11 -16.55
C ASN A 294 -4.09 31.87 -15.50
N LEU A 295 -3.77 31.05 -14.49
CA LEU A 295 -4.65 30.59 -13.43
C LEU A 295 -5.96 29.94 -13.92
N PRO A 296 -5.92 29.09 -14.98
CA PRO A 296 -7.13 28.51 -15.56
C PRO A 296 -7.96 27.73 -14.55
N TYR A 297 -7.34 26.95 -13.66
CA TYR A 297 -8.07 26.10 -12.71
C TYR A 297 -8.71 26.94 -11.61
N THR A 298 -8.03 27.97 -11.11
CA THR A 298 -8.65 28.95 -10.20
C THR A 298 -9.85 29.64 -10.84
N ARG A 299 -9.75 30.05 -12.11
CA ARG A 299 -10.86 30.70 -12.85
C ARG A 299 -12.03 29.75 -13.10
N LEU A 300 -11.75 28.48 -13.37
CA LEU A 300 -12.76 27.42 -13.46
C LEU A 300 -13.47 27.21 -12.12
N ALA A 301 -12.72 27.06 -11.02
CA ALA A 301 -13.30 26.82 -9.69
C ALA A 301 -14.12 28.00 -9.15
N THR A 302 -13.66 29.23 -9.39
CA THR A 302 -14.29 30.44 -8.85
C THR A 302 -15.47 30.94 -9.68
N GLY A 303 -15.57 30.54 -10.95
CA GLY A 303 -16.51 31.14 -11.91
C GLY A 303 -16.01 32.45 -12.52
N GLU A 304 -14.81 32.93 -12.14
CA GLU A 304 -14.19 34.16 -12.66
C GLU A 304 -13.61 33.95 -14.07
N ASN A 305 -14.48 33.56 -14.99
CA ASN A 305 -14.19 33.26 -16.38
C ASN A 305 -15.25 33.86 -17.30
N LYS A 306 -15.05 33.76 -18.62
CA LYS A 306 -15.92 34.42 -19.60
C LYS A 306 -17.31 33.78 -19.76
N TYR A 307 -17.55 32.65 -19.10
CA TYR A 307 -18.83 31.96 -19.07
C TYR A 307 -19.65 32.24 -17.80
N ASP A 308 -19.06 32.88 -16.78
CA ASP A 308 -19.70 33.14 -15.47
C ASP A 308 -20.24 31.85 -14.81
N GLU A 309 -19.55 30.73 -15.04
CA GLU A 309 -19.92 29.41 -14.58
C GLU A 309 -18.74 28.74 -13.87
N ASP A 310 -19.00 28.12 -12.73
CA ASP A 310 -17.99 27.39 -11.98
C ASP A 310 -17.93 25.90 -12.35
N LYS A 311 -16.73 25.34 -12.35
CA LYS A 311 -16.46 23.91 -12.59
C LYS A 311 -15.76 23.30 -11.39
N GLU A 312 -15.92 22.00 -11.21
CA GLU A 312 -15.19 21.30 -10.15
C GLU A 312 -13.71 21.15 -10.53
N VAL A 313 -12.80 21.34 -9.57
CA VAL A 313 -11.36 21.13 -9.75
C VAL A 313 -10.88 20.14 -8.69
N TRP A 314 -10.30 19.02 -9.14
CA TRP A 314 -9.95 17.89 -8.29
C TRP A 314 -8.43 17.66 -8.31
N TYR A 315 -7.89 17.33 -7.14
CA TYR A 315 -6.66 16.55 -7.04
C TYR A 315 -7.05 15.09 -7.27
N SER A 316 -7.22 14.74 -8.55
CA SER A 316 -7.90 13.50 -8.98
C SER A 316 -7.06 12.23 -8.85
N GLU A 317 -5.77 12.36 -8.56
CA GLU A 317 -4.87 11.30 -8.11
C GLU A 317 -3.73 11.91 -7.27
N GLY A 318 -3.67 11.57 -5.98
CA GLY A 318 -2.63 12.00 -5.05
C GLY A 318 -2.23 10.86 -4.11
N THR A 319 -1.02 10.93 -3.55
CA THR A 319 -0.55 9.88 -2.62
C THR A 319 -1.04 10.12 -1.18
N ALA A 320 -1.09 9.05 -0.39
CA ALA A 320 -1.31 9.12 1.05
C ALA A 320 0.01 9.41 1.81
N SER A 321 0.01 9.29 3.16
CA SER A 321 1.23 9.24 3.96
C SER A 321 2.08 8.02 3.61
N PHE A 322 3.40 8.14 3.79
CA PHE A 322 4.36 7.07 3.49
C PHE A 322 4.83 6.43 4.81
N GLY A 323 4.86 5.10 4.83
CA GLY A 323 5.12 4.33 6.04
C GLY A 323 4.01 4.46 7.08
N TYR A 324 4.23 3.92 8.28
CA TYR A 324 3.30 4.08 9.39
C TYR A 324 3.72 5.25 10.28
N THR A 325 2.76 6.12 10.60
CA THR A 325 2.98 7.27 11.48
C THR A 325 3.45 6.82 12.87
N ASP A 326 3.00 5.64 13.32
CA ASP A 326 3.34 5.02 14.61
C ASP A 326 4.86 4.79 14.76
N TYR A 327 5.55 4.47 13.66
CA TYR A 327 6.99 4.29 13.63
C TYR A 327 7.72 5.62 13.41
N ARG A 328 7.14 6.49 12.58
CA ARG A 328 7.70 7.80 12.22
C ARG A 328 7.97 8.70 13.42
N VAL A 329 7.16 8.63 14.48
CA VAL A 329 7.38 9.42 15.71
C VAL A 329 8.73 9.14 16.39
N ASN A 330 9.44 8.08 15.98
CA ASN A 330 10.75 7.71 16.46
C ASN A 330 11.89 8.06 15.49
N ASN A 331 11.64 8.79 14.41
CA ASN A 331 12.70 9.26 13.51
C ASN A 331 13.67 10.25 14.19
N THR A 332 14.75 10.62 13.51
CA THR A 332 15.74 11.60 13.99
C THR A 332 16.02 12.68 12.95
N GLU A 333 15.01 13.02 12.14
CA GLU A 333 15.15 13.86 10.95
C GLU A 333 15.01 15.36 11.26
N GLY A 334 14.64 15.71 12.49
CA GLY A 334 14.54 17.10 12.95
C GLY A 334 15.90 17.69 13.38
N PRO A 335 15.92 19.00 13.69
CA PRO A 335 17.12 19.69 14.12
C PRO A 335 17.81 19.02 15.31
N ASN A 336 19.13 18.86 15.25
CA ASN A 336 19.93 18.19 16.29
C ASN A 336 19.52 16.72 16.56
N GLY A 337 18.87 16.06 15.59
CA GLY A 337 18.47 14.65 15.71
C GLY A 337 17.16 14.45 16.49
N THR A 338 16.37 15.50 16.72
CA THR A 338 15.02 15.37 17.30
C THR A 338 14.07 14.69 16.32
N SER A 339 13.01 14.07 16.82
CA SER A 339 11.96 13.56 15.95
C SER A 339 11.13 14.70 15.34
N THR A 340 10.68 14.53 14.09
CA THR A 340 9.65 15.39 13.47
C THR A 340 8.22 14.98 13.85
N GLY A 341 8.06 13.96 14.70
CA GLY A 341 6.77 13.44 15.14
C GLY A 341 5.94 12.91 13.97
N ILE A 342 4.78 13.51 13.75
CA ILE A 342 3.88 13.18 12.63
C ILE A 342 4.14 14.06 11.39
N GLY A 343 5.21 14.85 11.41
CA GLY A 343 5.57 15.85 10.40
C GLY A 343 6.79 15.48 9.53
N GLY A 344 7.13 16.39 8.62
CA GLY A 344 8.20 16.26 7.63
C GLY A 344 7.73 15.69 6.29
N VAL A 345 8.64 15.59 5.33
CA VAL A 345 8.36 15.13 3.96
C VAL A 345 7.75 13.72 3.95
N GLN A 346 6.65 13.54 3.21
CA GLN A 346 5.82 12.33 3.09
C GLN A 346 5.08 11.90 4.38
N SER A 347 5.03 12.78 5.39
CA SER A 347 4.30 12.54 6.63
C SER A 347 2.80 12.78 6.52
N ALA A 348 2.09 12.53 7.63
CA ALA A 348 0.71 12.94 7.77
C ALA A 348 0.51 14.47 7.65
N LEU A 349 1.45 15.30 8.14
CA LEU A 349 1.36 16.76 7.98
C LEU A 349 1.75 17.26 6.59
N ASP A 350 2.65 16.57 5.89
CA ASP A 350 2.87 16.82 4.46
C ASP A 350 1.55 16.61 3.71
N LEU A 351 0.89 15.45 3.91
CA LEU A 351 -0.41 15.18 3.29
C LEU A 351 -1.46 16.28 3.59
N ALA A 352 -1.52 16.78 4.82
CA ALA A 352 -2.39 17.91 5.16
C ALA A 352 -1.99 19.19 4.40
N ASN A 353 -0.70 19.49 4.32
CA ASN A 353 -0.19 20.61 3.54
C ASN A 353 -0.50 20.45 2.05
N ARG A 354 -0.51 19.24 1.48
CA ARG A 354 -0.93 19.02 0.08
C ARG A 354 -2.38 19.41 -0.12
N SER A 355 -3.24 19.04 0.82
CA SER A 355 -4.66 19.43 0.79
C SER A 355 -4.82 20.96 0.86
N VAL A 356 -4.15 21.62 1.80
CA VAL A 356 -4.22 23.08 1.97
C VAL A 356 -3.60 23.83 0.78
N LYS A 357 -2.40 23.43 0.33
CA LYS A 357 -1.67 24.12 -0.73
C LYS A 357 -2.32 23.92 -2.10
N SER A 358 -2.79 22.70 -2.39
CA SER A 358 -3.52 22.44 -3.63
C SER A 358 -4.82 23.26 -3.71
N TYR A 359 -5.50 23.46 -2.59
CA TYR A 359 -6.59 24.42 -2.53
C TYR A 359 -6.12 25.88 -2.71
N ALA A 360 -5.14 26.32 -1.93
CA ALA A 360 -4.67 27.71 -1.96
C ALA A 360 -4.24 28.13 -3.37
N ASN A 361 -3.49 27.28 -4.07
CA ASN A 361 -2.86 27.64 -5.33
C ASN A 361 -3.76 27.35 -6.54
N SER A 362 -4.58 26.29 -6.51
CA SER A 362 -5.38 25.87 -7.68
C SER A 362 -6.85 25.53 -7.36
N LYS A 363 -7.33 25.88 -6.16
CA LYS A 363 -8.73 25.74 -5.72
C LYS A 363 -9.28 24.32 -5.79
N ARG A 364 -8.42 23.32 -5.63
CA ARG A 364 -8.83 21.91 -5.56
C ARG A 364 -9.62 21.64 -4.28
N THR A 365 -10.84 21.12 -4.44
CA THR A 365 -11.77 20.86 -3.31
C THR A 365 -12.06 19.39 -3.09
N HIS A 366 -11.36 18.52 -3.83
CA HIS A 366 -11.46 17.08 -3.73
C HIS A 366 -10.06 16.45 -3.87
N TYR A 367 -9.68 15.58 -2.92
CA TYR A 367 -8.40 14.86 -2.94
C TYR A 367 -8.65 13.35 -3.02
N ILE A 368 -8.17 12.69 -4.07
CA ILE A 368 -8.38 11.26 -4.31
C ILE A 368 -7.08 10.50 -4.08
N PHE A 369 -7.10 9.54 -3.16
CA PHE A 369 -5.93 8.78 -2.75
C PHE A 369 -5.65 7.56 -3.63
N GLN A 370 -4.42 7.45 -4.13
CA GLN A 370 -3.89 6.28 -4.86
C GLN A 370 -2.71 5.62 -4.11
N PRO A 371 -2.98 4.58 -3.31
CA PRO A 371 -4.28 4.20 -2.77
C PRO A 371 -4.51 4.80 -1.37
N ALA A 372 -5.78 4.93 -0.96
CA ALA A 372 -6.11 5.12 0.46
C ALA A 372 -6.10 3.80 1.23
N ILE A 373 -6.45 2.69 0.57
CA ILE A 373 -6.48 1.35 1.15
C ILE A 373 -5.39 0.52 0.46
N GLY A 374 -4.33 0.16 1.20
CA GLY A 374 -3.30 -0.75 0.75
C GLY A 374 -3.68 -2.19 1.06
N SER A 375 -4.32 -2.87 0.12
CA SER A 375 -4.81 -4.24 0.23
C SER A 375 -4.14 -5.19 -0.76
N PHE A 376 -2.81 -5.20 -0.76
CA PHE A 376 -1.95 -6.01 -1.61
C PHE A 376 -0.65 -6.35 -0.88
N TYR A 377 0.06 -7.38 -1.32
CA TYR A 377 1.29 -7.81 -0.66
C TYR A 377 2.38 -6.74 -0.65
N GLU A 378 3.11 -6.67 0.46
CA GLU A 378 4.32 -5.86 0.55
C GLU A 378 5.41 -6.37 -0.39
N GLY A 379 6.24 -5.46 -0.87
CA GLY A 379 7.38 -5.77 -1.74
C GLY A 379 7.11 -5.53 -3.22
N ALA A 380 5.87 -5.16 -3.57
CA ALA A 380 5.55 -4.54 -4.85
C ALA A 380 6.00 -3.08 -4.89
N GLN A 381 6.05 -2.51 -6.11
CA GLN A 381 6.37 -1.10 -6.33
C GLN A 381 5.51 -0.21 -5.42
N TYR A 382 6.06 0.90 -4.94
CA TYR A 382 5.38 1.90 -4.11
C TYR A 382 4.78 1.50 -2.75
N SER A 383 4.80 0.24 -2.28
CA SER A 383 4.48 -0.06 -0.86
C SER A 383 5.45 0.72 0.05
N HIS A 384 5.11 1.35 1.17
CA HIS A 384 3.83 1.59 1.82
C HIS A 384 3.43 3.07 1.62
N LYS A 385 2.30 3.34 0.95
CA LYS A 385 1.75 4.68 0.70
C LYS A 385 0.22 4.70 0.87
N GLU A 386 -0.28 4.31 2.04
CA GLU A 386 -1.71 4.09 2.30
C GLU A 386 -2.19 4.69 3.63
N LEU A 387 -3.49 4.99 3.75
CA LEU A 387 -4.13 5.42 5.01
C LEU A 387 -4.61 4.23 5.85
N VAL A 388 -4.94 3.13 5.20
CA VAL A 388 -5.31 1.87 5.84
C VAL A 388 -4.55 0.73 5.16
N SER A 389 -3.87 -0.09 5.96
CA SER A 389 -3.22 -1.31 5.48
C SER A 389 -4.08 -2.54 5.82
N ALA A 390 -4.38 -3.33 4.79
CA ALA A 390 -5.27 -4.49 4.84
C ALA A 390 -4.66 -5.67 4.05
N ARG A 391 -3.52 -6.18 4.54
CA ARG A 391 -2.67 -7.09 3.75
C ARG A 391 -2.73 -8.57 4.17
N ASP A 392 -3.30 -8.87 5.35
CA ASP A 392 -3.34 -10.22 5.92
C ASP A 392 -4.79 -10.70 6.19
N PRO A 393 -5.61 -10.90 5.13
CA PRO A 393 -7.02 -11.23 5.27
C PRO A 393 -7.28 -12.44 6.18
N TRP A 394 -6.41 -13.46 6.19
CA TRP A 394 -6.53 -14.61 7.10
C TRP A 394 -6.54 -14.24 8.60
N SER A 395 -5.84 -13.18 9.00
CA SER A 395 -5.76 -12.74 10.41
C SER A 395 -6.85 -11.71 10.78
N GLY A 396 -7.40 -11.00 9.79
CA GLY A 396 -8.29 -9.86 10.02
C GLY A 396 -7.58 -8.62 10.58
N TYR A 397 -6.23 -8.58 10.50
CA TYR A 397 -5.39 -7.44 10.85
C TYR A 397 -5.73 -6.24 9.94
N LEU A 398 -6.04 -5.09 10.54
CA LEU A 398 -6.19 -3.83 9.81
C LEU A 398 -5.43 -2.78 10.58
N HIS A 399 -4.52 -2.07 9.90
CA HIS A 399 -3.83 -0.93 10.48
C HIS A 399 -4.45 0.36 9.96
N TYR A 400 -4.89 1.21 10.88
CA TYR A 400 -5.44 2.53 10.58
C TYR A 400 -4.38 3.58 10.89
N ASP A 401 -3.78 4.18 9.86
CA ASP A 401 -2.71 5.16 10.05
C ASP A 401 -3.24 6.45 10.70
N ALA A 402 -2.40 7.09 11.51
CA ALA A 402 -2.76 8.34 12.18
C ALA A 402 -3.09 9.49 11.21
N ALA A 403 -2.65 9.42 9.94
CA ALA A 403 -3.09 10.36 8.91
C ALA A 403 -4.61 10.42 8.77
N LEU A 404 -5.36 9.38 9.13
CA LEU A 404 -6.83 9.44 9.18
C LEU A 404 -7.34 10.48 10.18
N TYR A 405 -6.69 10.64 11.33
CA TYR A 405 -7.03 11.71 12.28
C TYR A 405 -6.71 13.08 11.71
N VAL A 406 -5.57 13.22 11.03
CA VAL A 406 -5.18 14.46 10.35
C VAL A 406 -6.21 14.82 9.28
N MET A 407 -6.62 13.87 8.44
CA MET A 407 -7.62 14.09 7.40
C MET A 407 -9.03 14.34 7.95
N GLN A 408 -9.34 13.90 9.18
CA GLN A 408 -10.59 14.25 9.86
C GLN A 408 -10.71 15.74 10.20
N HIS A 409 -9.59 16.49 10.31
CA HIS A 409 -9.64 17.96 10.45
C HIS A 409 -10.35 18.65 9.28
N PHE A 410 -10.27 18.05 8.08
CA PHE A 410 -10.88 18.58 6.87
C PHE A 410 -12.35 18.16 6.69
N THR A 411 -12.81 17.11 7.40
CA THR A 411 -14.13 16.49 7.14
C THR A 411 -15.08 16.56 8.32
N GLN A 412 -14.62 16.46 9.57
CA GLN A 412 -15.49 16.43 10.75
C GLN A 412 -15.94 17.82 11.22
N PHE A 413 -15.22 18.87 10.82
CA PHE A 413 -15.45 20.26 11.23
C PHE A 413 -16.10 21.12 10.15
N ALA A 414 -16.72 20.50 9.15
CA ALA A 414 -17.50 21.16 8.12
C ALA A 414 -18.57 20.20 7.59
N ARG A 415 -19.58 20.73 6.88
CA ARG A 415 -20.47 19.87 6.09
C ARG A 415 -19.85 19.66 4.72
N THR A 416 -19.27 18.49 4.48
CA THR A 416 -18.56 18.17 3.23
C THR A 416 -19.36 17.24 2.33
N GLY A 417 -18.97 17.13 1.06
CA GLY A 417 -19.56 16.21 0.09
C GLY A 417 -20.11 16.91 -1.14
N TRP A 418 -21.16 16.35 -1.71
CA TRP A 418 -21.70 16.79 -2.99
C TRP A 418 -22.92 17.68 -2.80
N GLU A 419 -22.88 18.87 -3.39
CA GLU A 419 -24.04 19.76 -3.46
C GLU A 419 -25.09 19.16 -4.42
N ASN A 420 -26.35 19.55 -4.25
CA ASN A 420 -27.42 19.15 -5.16
C ASN A 420 -27.80 20.30 -6.10
N ASP A 421 -28.48 19.98 -7.20
CA ASP A 421 -28.87 20.96 -8.23
C ASP A 421 -29.74 22.11 -7.70
N THR A 422 -30.35 21.95 -6.52
CA THR A 422 -31.16 22.97 -5.85
C THR A 422 -30.38 23.81 -4.83
N ASN A 423 -29.08 23.54 -4.64
CA ASN A 423 -28.22 24.17 -3.64
C ASN A 423 -28.79 24.12 -2.21
N THR A 424 -29.31 22.96 -1.81
CA THR A 424 -29.92 22.74 -0.48
C THR A 424 -29.23 21.66 0.36
N ALA A 425 -28.25 20.94 -0.20
CA ALA A 425 -27.45 20.00 0.57
C ALA A 425 -26.53 20.72 1.55
N GLY A 426 -26.31 22.03 1.38
CA GLY A 426 -25.68 22.93 2.35
C GLY A 426 -24.21 22.61 2.57
N ILE A 427 -23.52 22.17 1.52
CA ILE A 427 -22.10 21.85 1.56
C ILE A 427 -21.33 23.14 1.84
N TRP A 428 -20.35 23.08 2.72
CA TRP A 428 -19.58 24.27 3.08
C TRP A 428 -18.72 24.75 1.92
N ARG A 429 -18.61 26.07 1.80
CA ARG A 429 -17.78 26.73 0.82
C ARG A 429 -16.40 26.92 1.39
N THR A 430 -15.39 26.58 0.61
CA THR A 430 -14.04 27.09 0.83
C THR A 430 -14.04 28.61 0.64
N VAL A 431 -13.24 29.33 1.42
CA VAL A 431 -13.12 30.80 1.36
C VAL A 431 -11.72 31.17 0.86
N PRO A 432 -11.56 31.48 -0.44
CA PRO A 432 -10.26 31.79 -1.04
C PRO A 432 -9.50 32.89 -0.31
N GLU A 433 -10.20 33.94 0.08
CA GLU A 433 -9.67 35.15 0.72
C GLU A 433 -9.16 34.88 2.15
N ALA A 434 -9.60 33.78 2.76
CA ALA A 434 -9.23 33.35 4.11
C ALA A 434 -8.44 32.03 4.10
N SER A 435 -7.67 31.76 3.03
CA SER A 435 -6.87 30.55 2.89
C SER A 435 -5.54 30.85 2.20
N TYR A 436 -4.45 30.22 2.64
CA TYR A 436 -3.11 30.47 2.13
C TYR A 436 -2.16 29.31 2.45
N SER A 437 -1.16 29.08 1.59
CA SER A 437 -0.03 28.23 1.91
C SER A 437 1.26 28.77 1.30
N GLY A 438 2.28 28.98 2.13
CA GLY A 438 3.63 29.30 1.70
C GLY A 438 4.60 28.12 1.77
N VAL A 439 4.09 26.90 1.93
CA VAL A 439 4.90 25.69 2.09
C VAL A 439 5.62 25.34 0.78
N SER A 440 6.88 24.92 0.89
CA SER A 440 7.73 24.57 -0.27
C SER A 440 7.44 23.15 -0.78
N GLY A 441 7.61 22.91 -2.08
CA GLY A 441 7.36 21.61 -2.72
C GLY A 441 6.00 21.53 -3.42
N THR A 442 5.64 20.37 -3.96
CA THR A 442 4.36 20.17 -4.66
C THR A 442 3.77 18.78 -4.40
N VAL A 443 4.54 17.72 -4.70
CA VAL A 443 4.23 16.36 -4.23
C VAL A 443 4.81 16.21 -2.84
N ASP A 444 6.12 16.22 -2.68
CA ASP A 444 6.77 16.05 -1.38
C ASP A 444 6.94 17.43 -0.71
N LEU A 445 5.95 17.87 0.07
CA LEU A 445 6.00 19.19 0.70
C LEU A 445 6.92 19.18 1.92
N ASP A 446 7.63 20.29 2.06
CA ASP A 446 8.50 20.56 3.21
C ASP A 446 8.05 21.84 3.92
N GLY A 447 7.41 21.66 5.07
CA GLY A 447 6.97 22.75 5.95
C GLY A 447 8.06 23.30 6.87
N SER A 448 9.29 22.78 6.81
CA SER A 448 10.41 23.22 7.65
C SER A 448 10.77 24.70 7.44
N ASN A 449 10.38 25.27 6.29
CA ASN A 449 10.54 26.69 5.98
C ASN A 449 9.77 27.62 6.94
N GLY A 450 8.87 27.07 7.77
CA GLY A 450 8.11 27.85 8.74
C GLY A 450 7.16 28.84 8.09
N ALA A 451 6.66 28.59 6.88
CA ALA A 451 5.63 29.42 6.26
C ALA A 451 4.24 29.11 6.84
N SER A 452 3.30 30.04 6.68
CA SER A 452 1.90 29.84 7.10
C SER A 452 1.17 28.91 6.13
N SER A 453 0.35 28.01 6.66
CA SER A 453 -0.47 27.09 5.87
C SER A 453 -1.84 26.90 6.55
N TYR A 454 -2.90 27.41 5.92
CA TYR A 454 -4.26 27.32 6.44
C TYR A 454 -5.34 27.35 5.35
N MET A 455 -6.47 26.70 5.63
CA MET A 455 -7.65 26.66 4.77
C MET A 455 -8.92 26.93 5.59
N THR A 456 -9.79 27.81 5.10
CA THR A 456 -11.07 28.13 5.74
C THR A 456 -12.26 27.57 4.98
N LEU A 457 -13.17 26.92 5.71
CA LEU A 457 -14.47 26.42 5.24
C LEU A 457 -15.59 27.16 5.99
N ALA A 458 -16.64 27.59 5.30
CA ALA A 458 -17.78 28.30 5.89
C ALA A 458 -19.14 27.75 5.45
N ASP A 459 -20.13 27.77 6.34
CA ASP A 459 -21.52 27.45 6.00
C ASP A 459 -22.02 28.48 4.95
N PRO A 460 -22.66 28.05 3.85
CA PRO A 460 -23.17 28.99 2.83
C PRO A 460 -24.19 30.01 3.38
N ARG A 461 -24.80 29.73 4.54
CA ARG A 461 -25.71 30.64 5.26
C ARG A 461 -24.98 31.56 6.25
N LYS A 462 -23.64 31.51 6.28
CA LYS A 462 -22.73 32.33 7.07
C LYS A 462 -22.85 32.11 8.58
N LYS A 463 -23.37 30.95 9.00
CA LYS A 463 -23.67 30.66 10.41
C LYS A 463 -22.47 30.20 11.21
N ASP A 464 -21.54 29.52 10.54
CA ASP A 464 -20.38 28.90 11.15
C ASP A 464 -19.22 28.85 10.16
N PHE A 465 -18.00 28.72 10.68
CA PHE A 465 -16.81 28.45 9.89
C PHE A 465 -15.78 27.66 10.69
N SER A 466 -14.81 27.09 9.96
CA SER A 466 -13.66 26.38 10.50
C SER A 466 -12.41 26.75 9.70
N THR A 467 -11.34 27.10 10.40
CA THR A 467 -10.01 27.32 9.81
C THR A 467 -9.09 26.19 10.25
N ILE A 468 -8.59 25.44 9.28
CA ILE A 468 -7.65 24.33 9.46
C ILE A 468 -6.25 24.88 9.26
N VAL A 469 -5.38 24.72 10.24
CA VAL A 469 -4.01 25.23 10.26
C VAL A 469 -3.04 24.07 10.35
N VAL A 470 -2.02 24.05 9.48
CA VAL A 470 -0.95 23.05 9.51
C VAL A 470 0.36 23.75 9.87
N ASN A 471 0.97 23.36 10.98
CA ASN A 471 2.31 23.79 11.37
C ASN A 471 3.27 22.60 11.29
N ASP A 472 3.87 22.39 10.13
CA ASP A 472 4.89 21.37 9.90
C ASP A 472 6.32 21.93 10.05
N SER A 473 6.51 22.88 10.96
CA SER A 473 7.82 23.43 11.31
C SER A 473 8.18 23.10 12.75
N ASP A 474 9.44 23.37 13.11
CA ASP A 474 9.96 23.17 14.48
C ASP A 474 9.69 24.38 15.40
N GLN A 475 8.98 25.41 14.92
CA GLN A 475 8.67 26.62 15.67
C GLN A 475 7.16 26.76 15.92
N PRO A 476 6.73 27.31 17.07
CA PRO A 476 5.33 27.66 17.29
C PRO A 476 4.90 28.79 16.34
N LYS A 477 3.60 28.85 16.04
CA LYS A 477 3.02 29.89 15.18
C LYS A 477 1.74 30.45 15.78
N THR A 478 1.66 31.76 15.93
CA THR A 478 0.45 32.43 16.45
C THR A 478 -0.47 32.85 15.32
N TYR A 479 -1.74 32.46 15.43
CA TYR A 479 -2.81 32.84 14.52
C TYR A 479 -3.83 33.73 15.23
N ARG A 480 -4.26 34.78 14.54
CA ARG A 480 -5.31 35.70 14.97
C ARG A 480 -6.44 35.65 13.96
N ILE A 481 -7.57 35.07 14.34
CA ILE A 481 -8.75 34.90 13.47
C ILE A 481 -9.81 35.94 13.83
N LYS A 482 -10.39 36.63 12.85
CA LYS A 482 -11.50 37.57 13.05
C LYS A 482 -12.68 37.18 12.18
N ALA A 483 -13.87 37.12 12.78
CA ALA A 483 -15.11 36.92 12.04
C ALA A 483 -15.74 38.28 11.72
N GLU A 484 -15.98 38.56 10.44
CA GLU A 484 -16.64 39.79 9.97
C GLU A 484 -17.85 39.43 9.11
N ASN A 485 -18.97 40.15 9.24
CA ASN A 485 -20.20 39.91 8.47
C ASN A 485 -20.73 38.45 8.51
N MET A 486 -20.25 37.65 9.46
CA MET A 486 -20.76 36.32 9.76
C MET A 486 -21.98 36.43 10.66
N ARG A 487 -22.90 35.48 10.51
CA ARG A 487 -24.13 35.35 11.31
C ARG A 487 -23.93 34.32 12.41
N LEU A 488 -22.84 34.47 13.16
CA LEU A 488 -22.55 33.61 14.30
C LEU A 488 -23.68 33.72 15.32
N GLY A 489 -23.91 32.64 16.06
CA GLY A 489 -24.89 32.61 17.15
C GLY A 489 -24.53 33.57 18.30
N PRO A 490 -25.39 33.65 19.34
CA PRO A 490 -25.12 34.47 20.52
C PRO A 490 -23.89 33.99 21.32
N ASP A 491 -23.46 32.75 21.11
CA ASP A 491 -22.23 32.22 21.67
C ASP A 491 -21.11 32.26 20.60
N PRO A 492 -20.16 33.21 20.70
CA PRO A 492 -19.01 33.31 19.82
C PRO A 492 -17.85 32.40 20.26
N THR A 493 -18.07 31.34 21.05
CA THR A 493 -16.97 30.45 21.45
C THR A 493 -16.38 29.74 20.22
N MET A 494 -15.06 29.61 20.19
CA MET A 494 -14.31 28.86 19.20
C MET A 494 -13.59 27.70 19.87
N GLU A 495 -13.88 26.48 19.42
CA GLU A 495 -13.20 25.27 19.86
C GLU A 495 -11.90 25.07 19.09
N ILE A 496 -10.86 24.61 19.81
CA ILE A 496 -9.54 24.31 19.24
C ILE A 496 -9.26 22.82 19.34
N TRP A 497 -9.23 22.16 18.18
CA TRP A 497 -8.93 20.73 18.08
C TRP A 497 -7.53 20.52 17.53
N GLU A 498 -6.68 19.74 18.20
CA GLU A 498 -5.27 19.48 17.86
C GLU A 498 -5.03 17.99 17.54
N THR A 499 -4.19 17.74 16.54
CA THR A 499 -3.50 16.45 16.33
C THR A 499 -1.99 16.71 16.22
N ARG A 500 -1.20 16.03 17.06
CA ARG A 500 0.28 16.05 17.00
C ARG A 500 0.89 14.76 17.55
N GLY A 501 2.20 14.61 17.38
CA GLY A 501 2.98 13.53 18.00
C GLY A 501 2.98 13.55 19.54
N PRO A 502 3.51 12.51 20.18
CA PRO A 502 3.50 12.37 21.64
C PRO A 502 4.39 13.39 22.34
N ASP A 503 4.08 13.69 23.60
CA ASP A 503 5.07 14.25 24.52
C ASP A 503 6.05 13.15 24.97
N ALA A 504 7.24 13.56 25.42
CA ALA A 504 8.25 12.62 25.91
C ALA A 504 7.67 11.65 26.96
N GLY A 505 7.85 10.34 26.72
CA GLY A 505 7.38 9.27 27.61
C GLY A 505 5.89 8.96 27.54
N ARG A 506 5.13 9.52 26.58
CA ARG A 506 3.72 9.21 26.36
C ARG A 506 3.53 8.25 25.17
N PRO A 507 2.42 7.49 25.12
CA PRO A 507 2.06 6.69 23.94
C PRO A 507 1.98 7.55 22.67
N TYR A 508 2.34 6.98 21.52
CA TYR A 508 2.46 7.70 20.25
C TYR A 508 1.19 8.47 19.84
N ASP A 509 0.01 7.97 20.22
CA ASP A 509 -1.30 8.50 19.84
C ASP A 509 -1.93 9.46 20.87
N ALA A 510 -1.19 9.80 21.94
CA ALA A 510 -1.73 10.52 23.10
C ALA A 510 -2.43 11.84 22.73
N ASN A 511 -1.90 12.53 21.72
CA ASN A 511 -2.32 13.86 21.28
C ASN A 511 -3.09 13.85 19.94
N PHE A 512 -3.62 12.71 19.49
CA PHE A 512 -4.41 12.68 18.25
C PHE A 512 -5.84 13.18 18.48
N LYS A 513 -6.29 14.14 17.66
CA LYS A 513 -7.64 14.73 17.62
C LYS A 513 -8.25 15.01 19.00
N ARG A 514 -7.63 15.92 19.75
CA ARG A 514 -8.05 16.36 21.09
C ARG A 514 -8.60 17.78 21.05
N LEU A 515 -9.68 18.04 21.78
CA LEU A 515 -10.05 19.40 22.17
C LEU A 515 -9.00 19.90 23.17
N VAL A 516 -8.28 20.96 22.82
CA VAL A 516 -7.18 21.50 23.64
C VAL A 516 -7.49 22.86 24.25
N ASP A 517 -8.44 23.62 23.67
CA ASP A 517 -8.85 24.91 24.20
C ASP A 517 -10.25 25.32 23.70
N GLU A 518 -10.86 26.26 24.40
CA GLU A 518 -12.10 26.95 24.04
C GLU A 518 -11.91 28.44 24.29
N ILE A 519 -11.87 29.22 23.20
CA ILE A 519 -11.50 30.63 23.25
C ILE A 519 -12.63 31.54 22.78
N ARG A 520 -12.60 32.79 23.24
CA ARG A 520 -13.54 33.86 22.85
C ARG A 520 -12.75 34.99 22.19
N PRO A 521 -13.38 35.82 21.34
CA PRO A 521 -12.66 36.92 20.72
C PRO A 521 -12.27 37.96 21.78
N GLY A 522 -11.08 38.53 21.65
CA GLY A 522 -10.59 39.63 22.47
C GLY A 522 -11.35 40.94 22.22
N GLY A 523 -10.95 42.01 22.92
CA GLY A 523 -11.57 43.33 22.78
C GLY A 523 -11.39 43.98 21.39
N ASP A 524 -10.41 43.51 20.62
CA ASP A 524 -10.14 43.87 19.22
C ASP A 524 -10.91 43.00 18.22
N GLY A 525 -11.68 42.01 18.70
CA GLY A 525 -12.50 41.10 17.90
C GLY A 525 -11.77 39.85 17.39
N TYR A 526 -10.51 39.63 17.74
CA TYR A 526 -9.73 38.47 17.29
C TYR A 526 -9.75 37.31 18.30
N TYR A 527 -9.92 36.10 17.79
CA TYR A 527 -9.51 34.85 18.44
C TYR A 527 -8.01 34.70 18.26
N THR A 528 -7.25 34.48 19.34
CA THR A 528 -5.79 34.33 19.26
C THR A 528 -5.39 32.96 19.81
N TYR A 529 -4.65 32.18 19.02
CA TYR A 529 -4.13 30.88 19.45
C TYR A 529 -2.73 30.62 18.89
N THR A 530 -1.86 30.02 19.72
CA THR A 530 -0.51 29.62 19.31
C THR A 530 -0.47 28.13 18.99
N VAL A 531 -0.33 27.81 17.71
CA VAL A 531 -0.23 26.45 17.18
C VAL A 531 1.18 25.92 17.44
N LYS A 532 1.27 24.74 18.08
CA LYS A 532 2.53 24.10 18.44
C LYS A 532 3.31 23.61 17.20
N PRO A 533 4.63 23.44 17.29
CA PRO A 533 5.43 22.76 16.26
C PRO A 533 4.85 21.40 15.89
N ARG A 534 5.07 20.97 14.64
CA ARG A 534 4.72 19.63 14.11
C ARG A 534 3.30 19.19 14.48
N SER A 535 2.32 20.05 14.21
CA SER A 535 0.91 19.82 14.54
C SER A 535 -0.06 20.31 13.46
N ILE A 536 -1.27 19.77 13.49
CA ILE A 536 -2.44 20.31 12.79
C ILE A 536 -3.50 20.72 13.81
N VAL A 537 -4.13 21.87 13.59
CA VAL A 537 -5.17 22.42 14.45
C VAL A 537 -6.37 22.85 13.63
N THR A 538 -7.58 22.55 14.09
CA THR A 538 -8.81 23.18 13.57
C THR A 538 -9.37 24.14 14.60
N LEU A 539 -9.53 25.39 14.19
CA LEU A 539 -10.21 26.45 14.94
C LEU A 539 -11.63 26.57 14.38
N THR A 540 -12.65 26.22 15.16
CA THR A 540 -14.04 26.10 14.65
C THR A 540 -15.04 26.81 15.55
N THR A 541 -16.05 27.45 14.94
CA THR A 541 -17.21 28.00 15.68
C THR A 541 -18.27 26.94 15.98
N LEU A 542 -18.10 25.71 15.47
CA LEU A 542 -18.98 24.60 15.79
C LEU A 542 -18.74 24.12 17.22
N ASP A 543 -19.81 23.80 17.94
CA ASP A 543 -19.75 23.01 19.16
C ASP A 543 -19.57 21.52 18.78
N LYS A 544 -18.33 21.03 18.81
CA LYS A 544 -17.96 19.63 18.57
C LYS A 544 -17.55 18.92 19.84
N SER A 545 -17.34 19.64 20.94
CA SER A 545 -17.06 19.08 22.26
C SER A 545 -18.19 18.15 22.73
N HIS A 546 -19.43 18.32 22.27
CA HIS A 546 -20.55 17.41 22.60
C HIS A 546 -20.82 16.34 21.51
N ASP A 547 -20.11 16.37 20.38
CA ASP A 547 -20.30 15.42 19.28
C ASP A 547 -19.59 14.09 19.55
N LYS A 548 -20.39 13.02 19.72
CA LYS A 548 -19.88 11.66 19.92
C LYS A 548 -19.03 11.16 18.75
N ALA A 549 -19.36 11.56 17.52
CA ALA A 549 -18.62 11.11 16.33
C ALA A 549 -17.22 11.75 16.26
N THR A 550 -17.09 13.02 16.65
CA THR A 550 -15.79 13.70 16.72
C THR A 550 -14.88 13.04 17.76
N LYS A 551 -15.43 12.59 18.89
CA LYS A 551 -14.65 11.91 19.95
C LYS A 551 -14.33 10.44 19.68
N GLN A 552 -14.89 9.85 18.63
CA GLN A 552 -14.67 8.44 18.32
C GLN A 552 -13.21 8.19 17.91
N ARG A 553 -12.56 7.21 18.55
CA ARG A 553 -11.22 6.74 18.19
C ARG A 553 -11.29 5.72 17.05
N LEU A 554 -10.22 5.61 16.28
CA LEU A 554 -10.08 4.59 15.25
C LEU A 554 -10.05 3.19 15.91
N PRO A 555 -10.53 2.15 15.21
CA PRO A 555 -10.48 0.80 15.74
C PRO A 555 -9.03 0.33 15.96
N GLU A 556 -8.83 -0.45 17.02
CA GLU A 556 -7.57 -1.15 17.25
C GLU A 556 -7.34 -2.25 16.20
N SER A 557 -6.07 -2.43 15.86
CA SER A 557 -5.59 -3.57 15.08
C SER A 557 -5.73 -4.87 15.88
N ARG A 558 -5.97 -5.98 15.20
CA ARG A 558 -5.91 -7.31 15.79
C ARG A 558 -4.47 -7.81 15.83
N ASP A 559 -4.24 -8.99 16.39
CA ASP A 559 -2.96 -9.68 16.22
C ASP A 559 -2.75 -10.04 14.75
N ARG A 560 -1.54 -9.76 14.25
CA ARG A 560 -1.12 -10.05 12.87
C ARG A 560 -0.57 -11.48 12.77
N THR A 561 -1.43 -12.49 12.84
CA THR A 561 -1.02 -13.90 12.78
C THR A 561 -0.43 -14.26 11.42
N VAL A 562 0.48 -15.25 11.41
CA VAL A 562 0.99 -15.85 10.16
C VAL A 562 -0.11 -16.64 9.46
N LEU A 563 -0.05 -16.74 8.13
CA LEU A 563 -0.89 -17.68 7.38
C LEU A 563 -0.43 -19.12 7.69
N ASP A 564 -1.25 -19.82 8.48
CA ASP A 564 -1.07 -21.23 8.85
C ASP A 564 -2.47 -21.84 8.98
N THR A 565 -2.88 -22.62 7.99
CA THR A 565 -4.25 -23.08 7.80
C THR A 565 -4.35 -24.60 7.72
N ASP A 566 -5.55 -25.13 7.93
CA ASP A 566 -5.82 -26.54 7.64
C ASP A 566 -5.74 -26.88 6.15
N ALA A 567 -5.94 -28.16 5.83
CA ALA A 567 -5.90 -28.67 4.45
C ALA A 567 -6.97 -28.08 3.51
N THR A 568 -7.94 -27.30 4.03
CA THR A 568 -8.90 -26.56 3.19
C THR A 568 -8.39 -25.18 2.82
N GLY A 569 -7.31 -24.69 3.46
CA GLY A 569 -6.79 -23.34 3.27
C GLY A 569 -7.57 -22.23 3.99
N LYS A 570 -8.65 -22.58 4.67
CA LYS A 570 -9.58 -21.60 5.27
C LYS A 570 -9.34 -21.37 6.74
N LYS A 571 -9.28 -22.43 7.54
CA LYS A 571 -9.29 -22.30 9.00
C LYS A 571 -7.88 -22.26 9.52
N HIS A 572 -7.60 -21.30 10.40
CA HIS A 572 -6.33 -21.26 11.10
C HIS A 572 -6.10 -22.56 11.89
N ASN A 573 -5.01 -23.27 11.59
CA ASN A 573 -4.60 -24.47 12.29
C ASN A 573 -3.08 -24.55 12.28
N THR A 574 -2.45 -24.50 13.46
CA THR A 574 -0.98 -24.57 13.56
C THR A 574 -0.47 -25.98 13.90
N ARG A 575 -1.36 -26.95 14.07
CA ARG A 575 -1.04 -28.29 14.61
C ARG A 575 -0.87 -29.38 13.55
N ASP A 576 -1.30 -29.12 12.32
CA ASP A 576 -1.05 -30.01 11.19
C ASP A 576 0.18 -29.54 10.41
N ASN A 577 0.52 -30.30 9.37
CA ASN A 577 1.69 -30.08 8.54
C ASN A 577 1.42 -29.13 7.37
N VAL A 578 0.24 -28.51 7.29
CA VAL A 578 -0.16 -27.62 6.20
C VAL A 578 0.00 -26.18 6.67
N LEU A 579 0.66 -25.35 5.85
CA LEU A 579 0.70 -23.89 6.04
C LEU A 579 -0.41 -23.22 5.24
N TYR A 580 -0.63 -23.70 4.02
CA TYR A 580 -1.70 -23.22 3.14
C TYR A 580 -2.06 -24.29 2.12
N ALA A 581 -3.32 -24.36 1.74
CA ALA A 581 -3.79 -25.19 0.64
C ALA A 581 -4.87 -24.44 -0.15
N ASP A 582 -4.95 -24.71 -1.45
CA ASP A 582 -6.05 -24.26 -2.29
C ASP A 582 -6.26 -25.29 -3.39
N ASP A 583 -7.42 -25.96 -3.35
CA ASP A 583 -7.90 -26.86 -4.39
C ASP A 583 -8.77 -26.13 -5.42
N PHE A 584 -8.97 -24.82 -5.26
CA PHE A 584 -9.81 -23.95 -6.09
C PHE A 584 -11.29 -24.37 -6.17
N GLY A 585 -11.70 -25.38 -5.39
CA GLY A 585 -13.07 -25.87 -5.32
C GLY A 585 -13.98 -24.97 -4.47
N TYR A 586 -13.45 -24.50 -3.33
CA TYR A 586 -14.11 -23.62 -2.37
C TYR A 586 -15.46 -24.16 -1.85
N GLU A 587 -15.60 -25.48 -1.70
CA GLU A 587 -16.80 -26.10 -1.11
C GLU A 587 -17.00 -25.69 0.35
N GLU A 588 -15.91 -25.36 1.05
CA GLU A 588 -15.89 -24.85 2.40
C GLU A 588 -16.33 -23.38 2.51
N GLU A 589 -16.49 -22.69 1.38
CA GLU A 589 -16.83 -21.27 1.36
C GLU A 589 -18.32 -20.98 1.51
N GLY A 590 -18.58 -19.89 2.23
CA GLY A 590 -19.92 -19.45 2.56
C GLY A 590 -20.50 -18.47 1.55
N LYS A 591 -21.63 -17.87 1.92
CA LYS A 591 -22.15 -16.71 1.17
C LYS A 591 -21.54 -15.41 1.69
N VAL A 592 -21.24 -14.50 0.78
CA VAL A 592 -20.69 -13.16 1.05
C VAL A 592 -21.81 -12.11 0.93
N GLN A 593 -21.80 -11.10 1.81
CA GLN A 593 -22.78 -10.01 1.80
C GLN A 593 -22.32 -8.88 0.89
N VAL A 594 -23.08 -8.54 -0.15
CA VAL A 594 -22.75 -7.51 -1.15
C VAL A 594 -23.80 -6.41 -1.17
N GLY A 595 -23.39 -5.15 -1.18
CA GLY A 595 -24.27 -3.99 -1.32
C GLY A 595 -25.02 -4.03 -2.65
N THR A 596 -26.33 -3.78 -2.60
CA THR A 596 -27.20 -3.76 -3.79
C THR A 596 -28.26 -2.69 -3.69
N GLY A 597 -28.95 -2.44 -4.80
CA GLY A 597 -30.04 -1.45 -4.85
C GLY A 597 -29.54 -0.03 -4.55
N ASN A 598 -28.36 0.34 -5.04
CA ASN A 598 -27.71 1.63 -4.75
C ASN A 598 -27.53 1.86 -3.24
N GLY A 599 -27.09 0.83 -2.51
CA GLY A 599 -26.85 0.88 -1.07
C GLY A 599 -28.09 0.67 -0.19
N ALA A 600 -29.28 0.49 -0.77
CA ALA A 600 -30.50 0.26 0.00
C ALA A 600 -30.49 -1.09 0.74
N HIS A 601 -29.79 -2.09 0.20
CA HIS A 601 -29.82 -3.46 0.70
C HIS A 601 -28.43 -4.10 0.69
N LYS A 602 -28.33 -5.25 1.36
CA LYS A 602 -27.23 -6.20 1.23
C LYS A 602 -27.81 -7.53 0.76
N ALA A 603 -27.24 -8.09 -0.30
CA ALA A 603 -27.60 -9.38 -0.86
C ALA A 603 -26.55 -10.43 -0.51
N SER A 604 -26.99 -11.64 -0.19
CA SER A 604 -26.12 -12.78 0.08
C SER A 604 -25.81 -13.52 -1.22
N GLN A 605 -24.55 -13.57 -1.63
CA GLN A 605 -24.10 -14.19 -2.88
C GLN A 605 -23.15 -15.36 -2.61
N PRO A 606 -23.14 -16.43 -3.44
CA PRO A 606 -22.11 -17.47 -3.38
C PRO A 606 -20.70 -16.88 -3.50
N TYR A 607 -19.70 -17.51 -2.87
CA TYR A 607 -18.33 -17.02 -2.79
C TYR A 607 -17.73 -16.62 -4.14
N LEU A 608 -17.54 -17.57 -5.07
CA LEU A 608 -16.96 -17.32 -6.40
C LEU A 608 -17.74 -16.27 -7.20
N ARG A 609 -19.07 -16.39 -7.24
CA ARG A 609 -19.94 -15.43 -7.93
C ARG A 609 -19.82 -14.02 -7.38
N SER A 610 -19.59 -13.86 -6.08
CA SER A 610 -19.50 -12.54 -5.45
C SER A 610 -18.24 -11.77 -5.85
N ARG A 611 -17.24 -12.43 -6.44
CA ARG A 611 -15.89 -11.90 -6.69
C ARG A 611 -15.39 -12.15 -8.12
N GLY A 612 -16.28 -12.35 -9.09
CA GLY A 612 -15.90 -12.59 -10.48
C GLY A 612 -14.94 -13.77 -10.66
N ASN A 613 -15.11 -14.84 -9.87
CA ASN A 613 -14.27 -16.03 -9.84
C ASN A 613 -12.79 -15.81 -9.49
N GLN A 614 -12.43 -14.67 -8.90
CA GLN A 614 -11.08 -14.45 -8.38
C GLN A 614 -10.74 -15.46 -7.27
N PRO A 615 -9.54 -16.06 -7.26
CA PRO A 615 -9.13 -17.02 -6.23
C PRO A 615 -8.89 -16.36 -4.86
N ARG A 616 -8.82 -17.18 -3.81
CA ARG A 616 -8.53 -16.76 -2.43
C ARG A 616 -7.07 -16.32 -2.30
N TYR A 617 -6.84 -15.15 -1.71
CA TYR A 617 -5.51 -14.61 -1.32
C TYR A 617 -4.48 -14.43 -2.44
N MET A 618 -4.83 -14.61 -3.71
CA MET A 618 -3.87 -14.40 -4.80
C MET A 618 -3.89 -12.94 -5.24
N VAL A 619 -2.70 -12.35 -5.40
CA VAL A 619 -2.54 -10.99 -5.90
C VAL A 619 -1.85 -11.07 -7.24
N ASP A 620 -2.58 -10.69 -8.28
CA ASP A 620 -2.10 -10.72 -9.65
C ASP A 620 -1.17 -9.55 -9.93
N GLN A 621 0.03 -9.87 -10.41
CA GLN A 621 0.96 -8.85 -10.92
C GLN A 621 0.77 -8.61 -12.41
N THR A 622 0.43 -9.66 -13.16
CA THR A 622 0.07 -9.62 -14.60
C THR A 622 -0.71 -10.90 -14.91
N GLY A 623 -1.65 -10.85 -15.84
CA GLY A 623 -2.46 -12.02 -16.22
C GLY A 623 -3.88 -11.93 -15.70
N ALA A 624 -4.70 -12.87 -16.17
CA ALA A 624 -6.08 -13.05 -15.78
C ALA A 624 -6.22 -14.35 -15.01
N TRP A 625 -6.14 -14.30 -13.67
CA TRP A 625 -6.16 -15.49 -12.81
C TRP A 625 -7.54 -15.69 -12.20
N GLU A 626 -8.28 -16.67 -12.72
CA GLU A 626 -9.68 -16.89 -12.35
C GLU A 626 -9.98 -18.39 -12.24
N VAL A 627 -10.84 -18.75 -11.28
CA VAL A 627 -11.34 -20.12 -11.14
C VAL A 627 -12.36 -20.41 -12.24
N GLY A 628 -12.19 -21.55 -12.91
CA GLY A 628 -13.12 -22.05 -13.91
C GLY A 628 -13.15 -23.57 -13.95
N GLU A 629 -14.18 -24.12 -14.58
CA GLU A 629 -14.34 -25.57 -14.71
C GLU A 629 -13.39 -26.14 -15.78
N ASP A 630 -12.77 -27.27 -15.48
CA ASP A 630 -12.01 -28.09 -16.43
C ASP A 630 -12.93 -28.97 -17.30
N ALA A 631 -12.34 -29.77 -18.19
CA ALA A 631 -13.10 -30.66 -19.06
C ALA A 631 -13.89 -31.76 -18.30
N SER A 632 -13.55 -32.00 -17.03
CA SER A 632 -14.22 -32.96 -16.15
C SER A 632 -15.32 -32.30 -15.28
N GLY A 633 -15.42 -30.96 -15.31
CA GLY A 633 -16.32 -30.18 -14.47
C GLY A 633 -15.77 -29.84 -13.08
N ASN A 634 -14.47 -30.06 -12.83
CA ASN A 634 -13.82 -29.67 -11.59
C ASN A 634 -13.34 -28.21 -11.68
N ASN A 635 -13.46 -27.45 -10.60
CA ASN A 635 -12.90 -26.11 -10.53
C ASN A 635 -11.37 -26.19 -10.47
N VAL A 636 -10.71 -25.40 -11.32
CA VAL A 636 -9.26 -25.20 -11.34
C VAL A 636 -8.95 -23.72 -11.53
N LEU A 637 -7.74 -23.29 -11.18
CA LEU A 637 -7.28 -21.94 -11.45
C LEU A 637 -6.75 -21.83 -12.88
N TYR A 638 -7.35 -20.98 -13.71
CA TYR A 638 -6.83 -20.65 -15.03
C TYR A 638 -6.12 -19.31 -15.05
N GLN A 639 -5.03 -19.25 -15.81
CA GLN A 639 -4.55 -18.03 -16.44
C GLN A 639 -5.19 -17.93 -17.85
N TYR A 640 -5.98 -16.89 -18.13
CA TYR A 640 -6.77 -16.77 -19.37
C TYR A 640 -6.15 -15.95 -20.52
N MET A 641 -5.21 -15.06 -20.25
CA MET A 641 -4.48 -14.30 -21.28
C MET A 641 -3.62 -15.23 -22.16
N ASP A 642 -3.87 -15.18 -23.46
CA ASP A 642 -3.15 -15.92 -24.49
C ASP A 642 -2.31 -14.98 -25.38
N GLN A 643 -1.76 -15.53 -26.47
CA GLN A 643 -0.97 -14.77 -27.44
C GLN A 643 -1.72 -13.60 -28.07
N SER A 644 -3.05 -13.69 -28.19
CA SER A 644 -3.90 -12.63 -28.75
C SER A 644 -4.12 -11.46 -27.78
N MET A 645 -3.85 -11.64 -26.49
CA MET A 645 -4.08 -10.66 -25.42
C MET A 645 -2.79 -10.06 -24.84
N LYS A 646 -1.60 -10.50 -25.26
CA LYS A 646 -0.33 -10.18 -24.59
C LYS A 646 0.23 -8.77 -24.77
N ASP A 647 -0.09 -8.10 -25.88
CA ASP A 647 0.62 -6.88 -26.33
C ASP A 647 -0.06 -5.57 -25.89
N THR A 648 -0.59 -5.54 -24.65
CA THR A 648 -1.30 -4.38 -24.09
C THR A 648 -0.36 -3.22 -23.78
N GLY A 649 -0.90 -2.05 -23.39
CA GLY A 649 -0.15 -0.85 -23.02
C GLY A 649 0.61 -0.92 -21.69
N ALA A 650 0.76 -2.11 -21.11
CA ALA A 650 1.36 -2.38 -19.79
C ALA A 650 2.56 -1.48 -19.46
N TRP A 651 2.55 -0.90 -18.26
CA TRP A 651 3.65 -0.06 -17.77
C TRP A 651 4.83 -0.92 -17.31
N ASN A 652 4.52 -2.02 -16.60
CA ASN A 652 5.50 -3.00 -16.13
C ASN A 652 5.27 -4.34 -16.83
N ARG A 653 5.92 -4.54 -17.98
CA ARG A 653 5.76 -5.76 -18.79
C ARG A 653 6.45 -6.97 -18.17
N ASN A 654 5.64 -7.90 -17.68
CA ASN A 654 6.07 -9.23 -17.25
C ASN A 654 5.20 -10.30 -17.92
N THR A 655 5.64 -11.55 -17.89
CA THR A 655 4.73 -12.66 -18.21
C THR A 655 3.71 -12.84 -17.08
N PRO A 656 2.54 -13.45 -17.36
CA PRO A 656 1.52 -13.64 -16.35
C PRO A 656 2.07 -14.31 -15.10
N ASN A 657 1.79 -13.72 -13.94
CA ASN A 657 2.15 -14.28 -12.64
C ASN A 657 1.26 -13.73 -11.53
N THR A 658 1.04 -14.57 -10.52
CA THR A 658 0.30 -14.24 -9.31
C THR A 658 1.06 -14.73 -8.08
N THR A 659 0.90 -14.02 -6.97
CA THR A 659 1.59 -14.28 -5.70
C THR A 659 0.58 -14.68 -4.64
N VAL A 660 0.93 -15.62 -3.76
CA VAL A 660 0.08 -16.06 -2.63
C VAL A 660 0.95 -16.43 -1.43
N GLY A 661 0.45 -16.13 -0.23
CA GLY A 661 1.03 -16.60 1.02
C GLY A 661 1.61 -15.50 1.89
N ASP A 662 2.38 -15.91 2.91
CA ASP A 662 2.97 -15.02 3.90
C ASP A 662 4.46 -14.81 3.63
N PHE A 663 4.95 -13.58 3.77
CA PHE A 663 6.37 -13.28 3.59
C PHE A 663 7.23 -13.91 4.70
N ARG A 664 6.63 -14.31 5.82
CA ARG A 664 7.32 -14.88 6.97
C ARG A 664 7.64 -16.36 6.84
N TRP A 665 7.12 -17.06 5.82
CA TRP A 665 7.41 -18.48 5.63
C TRP A 665 8.89 -18.70 5.30
N GLU A 666 9.55 -19.58 6.05
CA GLU A 666 10.99 -19.87 5.94
C GLU A 666 11.26 -21.21 5.26
N ASN A 667 10.86 -22.31 5.93
CA ASN A 667 11.19 -23.66 5.52
C ASN A 667 9.92 -24.45 5.20
N TYR A 668 9.66 -24.65 3.92
CA TYR A 668 8.43 -25.28 3.46
C TYR A 668 8.62 -25.98 2.11
N ARG A 669 7.69 -26.88 1.82
CA ARG A 669 7.52 -27.47 0.50
C ARG A 669 6.25 -26.93 -0.15
N ALA A 670 6.40 -26.27 -1.30
CA ALA A 670 5.26 -25.93 -2.15
C ALA A 670 5.09 -26.99 -3.23
N THR A 671 3.84 -27.39 -3.49
CA THR A 671 3.46 -28.36 -4.53
C THR A 671 2.23 -27.83 -5.27
N VAL A 672 2.17 -28.01 -6.59
CA VAL A 672 1.01 -27.63 -7.41
C VAL A 672 0.92 -28.55 -8.63
N ASP A 673 -0.29 -28.89 -9.03
CA ASP A 673 -0.56 -29.58 -10.30
C ASP A 673 -0.75 -28.52 -11.40
N VAL A 674 -0.19 -28.78 -12.58
CA VAL A 674 -0.27 -27.88 -13.74
C VAL A 674 -0.74 -28.64 -14.97
N SER A 675 -1.52 -27.99 -15.83
CA SER A 675 -1.95 -28.55 -17.13
C SER A 675 -1.99 -27.49 -18.24
N PHE A 676 -1.85 -27.95 -19.48
CA PHE A 676 -1.72 -27.12 -20.68
C PHE A 676 -2.91 -27.32 -21.63
N PRO A 677 -4.07 -26.70 -21.35
CA PRO A 677 -5.26 -26.81 -22.21
C PRO A 677 -5.14 -26.05 -23.53
N ASP A 678 -4.18 -25.13 -23.66
CA ASP A 678 -3.93 -24.37 -24.87
C ASP A 678 -3.20 -25.24 -25.91
N PRO A 679 -3.77 -25.49 -27.10
CA PRO A 679 -3.17 -26.36 -28.10
C PRO A 679 -1.88 -25.77 -28.71
N ASP A 680 -1.65 -24.46 -28.59
CA ASP A 680 -0.50 -23.77 -29.18
C ASP A 680 0.77 -23.84 -28.30
N GLY A 681 0.63 -24.34 -27.07
CA GLY A 681 1.74 -24.59 -26.15
C GLY A 681 1.47 -24.05 -24.75
N GLY A 682 2.54 -23.80 -24.01
CA GLY A 682 2.43 -23.22 -22.69
C GLY A 682 3.67 -23.45 -21.83
N LEU A 683 3.77 -22.62 -20.80
CA LEU A 683 4.75 -22.72 -19.75
C LEU A 683 4.05 -22.54 -18.41
N ALA A 684 4.36 -23.40 -17.45
CA ALA A 684 3.95 -23.23 -16.06
C ALA A 684 5.18 -23.08 -15.17
N ALA A 685 5.05 -22.28 -14.12
CA ALA A 685 6.11 -21.99 -13.17
C ALA A 685 5.59 -22.04 -11.72
N LEU A 686 6.40 -22.63 -10.84
CA LEU A 686 6.25 -22.58 -9.39
C LEU A 686 7.48 -21.90 -8.79
N GLY A 687 7.26 -20.84 -8.02
CA GLY A 687 8.28 -20.10 -7.30
C GLY A 687 8.07 -20.13 -5.79
N VAL A 688 9.16 -20.11 -5.02
CA VAL A 688 9.16 -20.08 -3.55
C VAL A 688 10.09 -18.97 -3.03
N ARG A 689 9.87 -18.58 -1.77
CA ARG A 689 10.62 -17.53 -1.07
C ARG A 689 10.66 -16.23 -1.86
N GLN A 690 9.49 -15.67 -2.20
CA GLN A 690 9.39 -14.32 -2.75
C GLN A 690 9.25 -13.27 -1.64
N GLN A 691 10.12 -12.24 -1.65
CA GLN A 691 10.07 -11.12 -0.69
C GLN A 691 9.67 -9.79 -1.32
N LYS A 692 10.07 -9.57 -2.58
CA LYS A 692 9.82 -8.33 -3.33
C LYS A 692 9.78 -8.60 -4.83
N GLY A 693 9.48 -7.57 -5.61
CA GLY A 693 9.38 -7.66 -7.07
C GLY A 693 8.03 -8.16 -7.57
N MET A 694 7.81 -8.05 -8.88
CA MET A 694 6.52 -8.25 -9.53
C MET A 694 6.55 -9.26 -10.69
N ALA A 695 7.70 -9.90 -10.96
CA ALA A 695 7.87 -10.95 -11.95
C ALA A 695 7.94 -12.32 -11.28
N ILE A 696 7.75 -13.39 -12.08
CA ILE A 696 8.00 -14.76 -11.62
C ILE A 696 9.48 -14.98 -11.24
N SER A 697 10.40 -14.28 -11.91
CA SER A 697 11.85 -14.30 -11.62
C SER A 697 12.24 -13.61 -10.31
N ASP A 698 11.31 -12.96 -9.62
CA ASP A 698 11.58 -12.33 -8.32
C ASP A 698 11.33 -13.30 -7.14
N ALA A 699 10.80 -14.50 -7.41
CA ALA A 699 10.90 -15.60 -6.46
C ALA A 699 12.36 -16.08 -6.37
N ALA A 700 12.89 -16.22 -5.15
CA ALA A 700 14.29 -16.61 -4.94
C ALA A 700 14.63 -17.92 -5.65
N TYR A 701 13.71 -18.87 -5.68
CA TYR A 701 13.86 -20.11 -6.44
C TYR A 701 12.59 -20.41 -7.23
N ASN A 702 12.72 -20.76 -8.51
CA ASN A 702 11.59 -21.14 -9.35
C ASN A 702 11.93 -22.26 -10.34
N VAL A 703 10.96 -23.14 -10.61
CA VAL A 703 11.03 -24.15 -11.67
C VAL A 703 10.01 -23.80 -12.76
N ARG A 704 10.39 -23.98 -14.02
CA ARG A 704 9.51 -23.79 -15.17
C ARG A 704 9.50 -25.03 -16.04
N ILE A 705 8.33 -25.41 -16.55
CA ILE A 705 8.14 -26.57 -17.42
C ILE A 705 7.11 -26.24 -18.52
N GLY A 706 7.25 -26.86 -19.68
CA GLY A 706 6.22 -26.87 -20.73
C GLY A 706 5.81 -28.29 -21.12
N PRO A 707 4.83 -28.46 -22.04
CA PRO A 707 4.26 -29.77 -22.39
C PRO A 707 5.28 -30.75 -22.99
N THR A 708 6.39 -30.26 -23.54
CA THR A 708 7.49 -31.09 -24.05
C THR A 708 8.29 -31.82 -22.96
N GLY A 709 8.06 -31.50 -21.68
CA GLY A 709 8.80 -32.02 -20.54
C GLY A 709 10.14 -31.34 -20.29
N ALA A 710 10.52 -30.35 -21.10
CA ALA A 710 11.71 -29.54 -20.87
C ALA A 710 11.48 -28.64 -19.64
N TRP A 711 12.41 -28.69 -18.68
CA TRP A 711 12.34 -27.91 -17.45
C TRP A 711 13.63 -27.15 -17.16
N THR A 712 13.51 -26.04 -16.45
CA THR A 712 14.66 -25.27 -15.94
C THR A 712 14.36 -24.77 -14.53
N PHE A 713 15.33 -24.96 -13.64
CA PHE A 713 15.37 -24.42 -12.28
C PHE A 713 16.22 -23.16 -12.26
N TYR A 714 15.70 -22.11 -11.64
CA TYR A 714 16.29 -20.79 -11.53
C TYR A 714 16.49 -20.39 -10.07
N GLU A 715 17.60 -19.71 -9.81
CA GLU A 715 17.78 -18.81 -8.66
C GLU A 715 17.48 -17.39 -9.16
N TYR A 716 16.37 -16.79 -8.69
CA TYR A 716 15.77 -15.59 -9.26
C TYR A 716 15.59 -15.70 -10.79
N GLY A 717 16.31 -14.86 -11.55
CA GLY A 717 16.35 -14.88 -13.02
C GLY A 717 17.49 -15.72 -13.62
N THR A 718 18.35 -16.32 -12.79
CA THR A 718 19.54 -17.05 -13.24
C THR A 718 19.27 -18.54 -13.31
N ALA A 719 19.43 -19.15 -14.49
CA ALA A 719 19.28 -20.59 -14.63
C ALA A 719 20.42 -21.34 -13.92
N VAL A 720 20.07 -22.27 -13.03
CA VAL A 720 21.01 -23.06 -12.23
C VAL A 720 21.08 -24.51 -12.72
N ALA A 721 19.94 -25.09 -13.09
CA ALA A 721 19.87 -26.45 -13.62
C ALA A 721 18.76 -26.58 -14.67
N SER A 722 18.88 -27.51 -15.60
CA SER A 722 17.88 -27.79 -16.62
C SER A 722 17.88 -29.26 -17.00
N GLY A 723 16.77 -29.75 -17.52
CA GLY A 723 16.65 -31.14 -17.98
C GLY A 723 15.37 -31.41 -18.74
N THR A 724 15.04 -32.69 -18.88
CA THR A 724 13.83 -33.13 -19.58
C THR A 724 13.22 -34.32 -18.84
N VAL A 725 11.88 -34.33 -18.73
CA VAL A 725 11.06 -35.49 -18.33
C VAL A 725 10.23 -35.95 -19.53
N ALA A 726 9.43 -37.01 -19.37
CA ALA A 726 8.52 -37.43 -20.43
C ALA A 726 7.52 -36.31 -20.75
N ALA A 727 7.25 -36.08 -22.03
CA ALA A 727 6.21 -35.14 -22.46
C ALA A 727 4.83 -35.59 -21.94
N SER A 728 4.04 -34.61 -21.51
CA SER A 728 2.75 -34.78 -20.86
C SER A 728 1.98 -33.46 -20.94
N ASP A 729 0.65 -33.56 -20.96
CA ASP A 729 -0.26 -32.41 -20.93
C ASP A 729 -0.48 -31.89 -19.50
N SER A 730 0.06 -32.58 -18.49
CA SER A 730 0.06 -32.17 -17.09
C SER A 730 1.29 -32.68 -16.31
N TYR A 731 1.64 -31.96 -15.24
CA TYR A 731 2.71 -32.33 -14.30
C TYR A 731 2.35 -31.94 -12.87
N ARG A 732 2.96 -32.61 -11.89
CA ARG A 732 2.98 -32.17 -10.49
C ARG A 732 4.34 -31.56 -10.15
N LEU A 733 4.38 -30.26 -9.91
CA LEU A 733 5.60 -29.53 -9.56
C LEU A 733 5.74 -29.42 -8.05
N ALA A 734 6.95 -29.55 -7.52
CA ALA A 734 7.23 -29.14 -6.15
C ALA A 734 8.63 -28.54 -5.97
N ILE A 735 8.76 -27.61 -5.02
CA ILE A 735 10.04 -27.12 -4.51
C ILE A 735 10.02 -27.26 -2.98
N GLU A 736 10.97 -28.03 -2.45
CA GLU A 736 11.27 -28.11 -1.01
C GLU A 736 12.44 -27.16 -0.71
N ALA A 737 12.18 -26.09 0.06
CA ALA A 737 13.18 -25.11 0.45
C ALA A 737 13.43 -25.20 1.96
N LYS A 738 14.61 -25.70 2.36
CA LYS A 738 14.99 -25.85 3.78
C LYS A 738 16.42 -25.37 4.03
N GLY A 739 16.57 -24.34 4.86
CA GLY A 739 17.82 -23.61 5.02
C GLY A 739 18.40 -23.20 3.66
N ALA A 740 19.63 -23.61 3.41
CA ALA A 740 20.36 -23.38 2.17
C ALA A 740 20.13 -24.45 1.08
N THR A 741 19.42 -25.53 1.37
CA THR A 741 19.21 -26.65 0.43
C THR A 741 17.83 -26.53 -0.23
N ILE A 742 17.83 -26.46 -1.56
CA ILE A 742 16.62 -26.34 -2.39
C ILE A 742 16.52 -27.56 -3.29
N THR A 743 15.44 -28.33 -3.17
CA THR A 743 15.21 -29.53 -4.00
C THR A 743 13.95 -29.38 -4.84
N THR A 744 14.08 -29.59 -6.14
CA THR A 744 13.01 -29.47 -7.13
C THR A 744 12.54 -30.85 -7.55
N TYR A 745 11.22 -31.03 -7.61
CA TYR A 745 10.57 -32.27 -7.98
C TYR A 745 9.61 -32.05 -9.16
N ILE A 746 9.54 -33.04 -10.04
CA ILE A 746 8.53 -33.17 -11.09
C ILE A 746 7.95 -34.58 -10.97
N ASP A 747 6.63 -34.68 -10.84
CA ASP A 747 5.88 -35.93 -10.63
C ASP A 747 6.42 -36.76 -9.46
N GLY A 748 6.76 -36.07 -8.37
CA GLY A 748 7.30 -36.68 -7.15
C GLY A 748 8.76 -37.13 -7.24
N LYS A 749 9.41 -37.06 -8.40
CA LYS A 749 10.83 -37.39 -8.58
C LYS A 749 11.71 -36.15 -8.40
N ALA A 750 12.73 -36.23 -7.55
CA ALA A 750 13.73 -35.16 -7.43
C ALA A 750 14.53 -35.05 -8.74
N VAL A 751 14.52 -33.86 -9.35
CA VAL A 751 15.20 -33.57 -10.62
C VAL A 751 16.41 -32.65 -10.45
N SER A 752 16.48 -31.89 -9.36
CA SER A 752 17.62 -31.03 -9.00
C SER A 752 17.68 -30.82 -7.49
N THR A 753 18.90 -30.74 -6.95
CA THR A 753 19.18 -30.26 -5.58
C THR A 753 20.26 -29.20 -5.68
N TYR A 754 19.99 -28.00 -5.17
CA TYR A 754 20.88 -26.85 -5.16
C TYR A 754 21.24 -26.47 -3.72
N GLN A 755 22.51 -26.17 -3.49
CA GLN A 755 23.00 -25.63 -2.23
C GLN A 755 23.36 -24.16 -2.44
N ASP A 756 22.55 -23.26 -1.92
CA ASP A 756 22.76 -21.83 -2.04
C ASP A 756 23.81 -21.36 -1.01
N PRO A 757 24.92 -20.73 -1.45
CA PRO A 757 25.93 -20.19 -0.53
C PRO A 757 25.45 -18.96 0.26
N THR A 758 24.41 -18.27 -0.21
CA THR A 758 23.86 -17.03 0.36
C THR A 758 22.34 -17.07 0.32
N PRO A 759 21.70 -18.02 1.03
CA PRO A 759 20.28 -18.29 0.86
C PRO A 759 19.41 -17.12 1.30
N GLN A 760 18.43 -16.77 0.46
CA GLN A 760 17.23 -16.12 0.96
C GLN A 760 16.42 -17.18 1.71
N THR A 761 16.14 -16.93 2.99
CA THR A 761 15.53 -17.92 3.88
C THR A 761 14.02 -17.82 3.94
N GLU A 762 13.40 -16.73 3.50
CA GLU A 762 11.98 -16.45 3.71
C GLU A 762 11.25 -15.92 2.47
N GLY A 763 9.93 -16.15 2.39
CA GLY A 763 9.04 -15.48 1.46
C GLY A 763 7.86 -16.33 0.96
N ARG A 764 7.08 -15.73 0.06
CA ARG A 764 5.82 -16.26 -0.48
C ARG A 764 6.01 -17.27 -1.62
N VAL A 765 4.89 -17.85 -2.05
CA VAL A 765 4.79 -18.67 -3.27
C VAL A 765 4.36 -17.81 -4.45
N LYS A 766 4.91 -18.08 -5.64
CA LYS A 766 4.44 -17.52 -6.91
C LYS A 766 4.02 -18.62 -7.88
N LEU A 767 2.95 -18.36 -8.60
CA LEU A 767 2.60 -19.10 -9.82
C LEU A 767 2.87 -18.20 -11.02
N GLY A 768 3.30 -18.78 -12.13
CA GLY A 768 3.57 -18.02 -13.35
C GLY A 768 3.38 -18.84 -14.60
N THR A 769 3.12 -18.16 -15.71
CA THR A 769 3.00 -18.77 -17.03
C THR A 769 3.69 -17.90 -18.08
N ASP A 770 3.68 -18.37 -19.32
CA ASP A 770 3.76 -17.50 -20.49
C ASP A 770 2.33 -17.07 -20.93
N PHE A 771 2.19 -16.44 -22.09
CA PHE A 771 0.88 -16.00 -22.61
C PHE A 771 0.16 -17.14 -23.34
N HIS A 772 -0.22 -18.17 -22.59
CA HIS A 772 -1.08 -19.27 -23.03
C HIS A 772 -2.05 -19.62 -21.91
N LYS A 773 -3.22 -20.15 -22.28
CA LYS A 773 -4.15 -20.66 -21.28
C LYS A 773 -3.51 -21.84 -20.54
N THR A 774 -3.29 -21.67 -19.24
CA THR A 774 -2.65 -22.68 -18.37
C THR A 774 -3.50 -22.88 -17.13
N ALA A 775 -3.69 -24.13 -16.69
CA ALA A 775 -4.46 -24.45 -15.50
C ALA A 775 -3.54 -24.90 -14.35
N PHE A 776 -3.92 -24.54 -13.13
CA PHE A 776 -3.28 -24.92 -11.88
C PHE A 776 -4.32 -25.53 -10.95
N ASP A 777 -3.92 -26.56 -10.21
CA ASP A 777 -4.79 -27.21 -9.23
C ASP A 777 -3.98 -27.73 -8.02
N ASN A 778 -4.67 -27.98 -6.91
CA ASN A 778 -4.13 -28.59 -5.69
C ASN A 778 -2.85 -27.92 -5.17
N LEU A 779 -2.83 -26.57 -5.10
CA LEU A 779 -1.73 -25.84 -4.49
C LEU A 779 -1.65 -26.24 -3.00
N LYS A 780 -0.48 -26.70 -2.56
CA LYS A 780 -0.25 -27.13 -1.18
C LYS A 780 1.12 -26.66 -0.69
N VAL A 781 1.14 -26.01 0.46
CA VAL A 781 2.33 -25.53 1.15
C VAL A 781 2.42 -26.27 2.48
N GLU A 782 3.49 -27.02 2.68
CA GLU A 782 3.67 -27.93 3.83
C GLU A 782 4.91 -27.60 4.64
N LYS A 783 4.80 -27.80 5.96
CA LYS A 783 5.91 -27.76 6.91
C LYS A 783 6.91 -28.88 6.60
N ILE A 784 8.18 -28.67 6.96
CA ILE A 784 9.24 -29.66 6.81
C ILE A 784 9.68 -30.12 8.19
N ASP A 785 9.59 -31.42 8.46
CA ASP A 785 10.00 -32.02 9.73
C ASP A 785 11.42 -31.59 10.13
N GLY A 786 11.57 -31.14 11.38
CA GLY A 786 12.83 -30.71 11.97
C GLY A 786 13.28 -29.29 11.58
N TYR A 787 12.48 -28.54 10.82
CA TYR A 787 12.77 -27.16 10.45
C TYR A 787 11.68 -26.21 10.95
N THR A 788 12.08 -25.00 11.31
CA THR A 788 11.12 -23.94 11.65
C THR A 788 10.39 -23.46 10.39
N PRO A 789 9.05 -23.52 10.29
CA PRO A 789 8.34 -23.20 9.07
C PRO A 789 8.26 -21.70 8.78
N TYR A 790 8.33 -20.83 9.79
CA TYR A 790 8.16 -19.39 9.63
C TYR A 790 8.69 -18.55 10.79
N ALA A 791 8.89 -17.27 10.53
CA ALA A 791 8.92 -16.25 11.57
C ALA A 791 7.50 -15.99 12.12
N ARG A 792 7.36 -15.89 13.45
CA ARG A 792 6.05 -15.65 14.09
C ARG A 792 5.64 -14.18 14.12
N ALA A 793 6.60 -13.27 14.08
CA ALA A 793 6.35 -11.83 14.11
C ALA A 793 7.48 -11.07 13.40
N GLN A 794 7.13 -9.90 12.86
CA GLN A 794 8.08 -8.91 12.36
C GLN A 794 7.90 -7.62 13.15
N LEU A 795 9.02 -7.00 13.54
CA LEU A 795 9.09 -5.72 14.22
C LEU A 795 9.82 -4.72 13.33
N ASP A 796 9.28 -3.53 13.13
CA ASP A 796 9.96 -2.45 12.40
C ASP A 796 11.15 -1.89 13.21
N ASN A 797 12.18 -1.40 12.53
CA ASN A 797 13.36 -0.84 13.19
C ASN A 797 13.04 0.40 14.06
N MET A 798 11.96 1.13 13.79
CA MET A 798 11.52 2.29 14.56
C MET A 798 10.31 2.00 15.46
N ASP A 799 9.96 0.73 15.69
CA ASP A 799 8.99 0.38 16.71
C ASP A 799 9.43 0.91 18.09
N SER A 800 8.47 1.42 18.88
CA SER A 800 8.76 2.05 20.16
C SER A 800 9.35 1.10 21.22
N SER A 801 9.27 -0.21 21.00
CA SER A 801 9.91 -1.22 21.85
C SER A 801 11.39 -1.45 21.55
N VAL A 802 11.89 -0.98 20.39
CA VAL A 802 13.31 -1.04 20.04
C VAL A 802 14.04 0.14 20.68
N THR A 803 15.12 -0.16 21.40
CA THR A 803 15.93 0.89 22.06
C THR A 803 17.29 1.01 21.41
N TYR A 804 17.77 2.25 21.31
CA TYR A 804 19.02 2.61 20.66
C TYR A 804 19.93 3.34 21.64
N ASP A 805 21.22 3.01 21.61
CA ASP A 805 22.28 3.70 22.34
C ASP A 805 23.41 4.07 21.38
N GLY A 806 24.04 5.22 21.61
CA GLY A 806 25.02 5.83 20.71
C GLY A 806 24.39 6.61 19.55
N THR A 807 25.19 6.83 18.50
CA THR A 807 24.79 7.65 17.34
C THR A 807 24.07 6.82 16.28
N TRP A 808 22.83 7.19 16.00
CA TRP A 808 21.97 6.56 15.00
C TRP A 808 21.30 7.61 14.13
N ASN A 809 21.16 7.30 12.84
CA ASN A 809 20.28 8.05 11.95
C ASN A 809 19.06 7.20 11.59
N ARG A 810 17.87 7.65 11.98
CA ARG A 810 16.59 6.97 11.80
C ARG A 810 15.74 7.79 10.82
N ASN A 811 15.66 7.32 9.56
CA ASN A 811 15.02 8.04 8.45
C ASN A 811 13.68 7.41 8.05
N ALA A 812 12.66 8.26 7.90
CA ALA A 812 11.32 7.89 7.47
C ALA A 812 10.81 8.79 6.32
N ALA A 813 11.52 9.88 6.00
CA ALA A 813 11.29 10.68 4.82
C ALA A 813 12.02 10.09 3.61
N LEU A 814 11.39 10.14 2.43
CA LEU A 814 11.97 9.69 1.16
C LEU A 814 12.46 8.23 1.19
N GLY A 815 11.85 7.41 2.05
CA GLY A 815 12.18 6.00 2.20
C GLY A 815 11.79 5.20 0.95
N ASP A 816 12.59 4.18 0.64
CA ASP A 816 12.39 3.32 -0.51
C ASP A 816 11.23 2.35 -0.26
N ALA A 817 10.47 2.04 -1.30
CA ALA A 817 9.36 1.09 -1.23
C ALA A 817 9.80 -0.35 -0.91
N MET A 818 11.07 -0.65 -1.15
CA MET A 818 11.66 -1.96 -0.88
C MET A 818 12.12 -2.12 0.58
N ASP A 819 12.18 -1.05 1.37
CA ASP A 819 12.38 -1.16 2.82
C ASP A 819 11.01 -1.38 3.51
N TRP A 820 10.97 -2.17 4.58
CA TRP A 820 9.76 -2.38 5.37
C TRP A 820 9.29 -1.05 5.95
N TYR A 821 8.00 -0.76 5.76
CA TYR A 821 7.38 0.50 6.18
C TYR A 821 8.13 1.79 5.74
N ARG A 822 9.01 1.68 4.72
CA ARG A 822 9.86 2.76 4.20
C ARG A 822 10.74 3.43 5.26
N SER A 823 11.15 2.68 6.28
CA SER A 823 11.90 3.20 7.41
C SER A 823 13.26 2.51 7.50
N THR A 824 14.32 3.23 7.88
CA THR A 824 15.62 2.60 8.16
C THR A 824 16.35 3.28 9.31
N SER A 825 17.09 2.48 10.09
CA SER A 825 17.99 2.95 11.16
C SER A 825 19.43 2.57 10.84
N THR A 826 20.32 3.55 10.73
CA THR A 826 21.72 3.33 10.31
C THR A 826 22.71 3.81 11.36
N SER A 827 23.78 3.04 11.58
CA SER A 827 24.95 3.50 12.32
C SER A 827 26.27 3.02 11.69
N THR A 828 27.30 3.82 11.89
CA THR A 828 28.71 3.53 11.55
C THR A 828 29.64 3.69 12.76
N THR A 829 29.07 3.98 13.94
CA THR A 829 29.83 4.35 15.12
C THR A 829 30.10 3.14 16.00
N ALA A 830 31.36 2.79 16.19
CA ALA A 830 31.75 1.73 17.12
C ALA A 830 31.23 2.04 18.54
N GLY A 831 30.63 1.04 19.19
CA GLY A 831 29.96 1.17 20.47
C GLY A 831 28.47 1.50 20.39
N ALA A 832 27.96 1.97 19.24
CA ALA A 832 26.52 2.12 19.03
C ALA A 832 25.83 0.75 19.17
N SER A 833 24.66 0.72 19.80
CA SER A 833 23.93 -0.51 20.02
C SER A 833 22.43 -0.34 19.84
N PHE A 834 21.77 -1.45 19.56
CA PHE A 834 20.32 -1.55 19.53
C PHE A 834 19.88 -2.79 20.31
N THR A 835 18.70 -2.69 20.94
CA THR A 835 18.13 -3.77 21.74
C THR A 835 16.71 -4.05 21.28
N VAL A 836 16.42 -5.32 20.99
CA VAL A 836 15.15 -5.78 20.43
C VAL A 836 14.53 -6.82 21.38
N PRO A 837 13.32 -6.58 21.89
CA PRO A 837 12.54 -7.61 22.56
C PRO A 837 11.90 -8.53 21.52
N PHE A 838 11.91 -9.84 21.77
CA PHE A 838 11.21 -10.80 20.91
C PHE A 838 10.75 -12.02 21.73
N THR A 839 9.84 -12.80 21.16
CA THR A 839 9.47 -14.12 21.69
C THR A 839 9.69 -15.13 20.58
N GLY A 840 10.41 -16.21 20.84
CA GLY A 840 10.76 -17.22 19.83
C GLY A 840 12.07 -17.94 20.17
N THR A 841 12.60 -18.66 19.19
CA THR A 841 13.84 -19.46 19.29
C THR A 841 15.03 -18.80 18.59
N GLY A 842 14.82 -17.62 18.02
CA GLY A 842 15.80 -16.91 17.21
C GLY A 842 15.29 -15.53 16.78
N ILE A 843 16.22 -14.75 16.22
CA ILE A 843 15.95 -13.42 15.69
C ILE A 843 16.80 -13.18 14.45
N ASP A 844 16.17 -12.64 13.40
CA ASP A 844 16.84 -12.10 12.22
C ASP A 844 16.92 -10.59 12.29
N VAL A 845 18.09 -10.07 11.93
CA VAL A 845 18.32 -8.65 11.67
C VAL A 845 18.21 -8.43 10.17
N ILE A 846 17.15 -7.75 9.74
CA ILE A 846 16.82 -7.51 8.33
C ILE A 846 17.36 -6.15 7.91
N GLY A 847 17.93 -6.07 6.71
CA GLY A 847 18.26 -4.80 6.06
C GLY A 847 19.31 -4.92 4.97
N GLY A 848 19.23 -4.04 3.97
CA GLY A 848 20.21 -3.97 2.89
C GLY A 848 21.58 -3.55 3.40
N ASN A 849 22.52 -4.49 3.46
CA ASN A 849 23.84 -4.31 4.07
C ASN A 849 24.97 -4.71 3.14
N ASN A 850 26.16 -4.14 3.39
CA ASN A 850 27.36 -4.44 2.62
C ASN A 850 28.27 -5.50 3.29
N GLY A 851 27.81 -6.15 4.36
CA GLY A 851 28.56 -7.17 5.10
C GLY A 851 29.79 -6.66 5.87
N THR A 852 29.96 -5.34 6.03
CA THR A 852 31.12 -4.78 6.74
C THR A 852 30.93 -4.69 8.25
N ALA A 853 29.69 -4.78 8.73
CA ALA A 853 29.40 -4.69 10.16
C ALA A 853 29.95 -5.90 10.92
N VAL A 854 30.49 -5.62 12.09
CA VAL A 854 30.91 -6.63 13.07
C VAL A 854 30.19 -6.33 14.37
N LEU A 855 29.52 -7.33 14.95
CA LEU A 855 28.63 -7.18 16.09
C LEU A 855 29.10 -8.03 17.29
N ASP A 856 29.02 -7.48 18.50
CA ASP A 856 28.90 -8.29 19.71
C ASP A 856 27.41 -8.49 20.00
N VAL A 857 26.97 -9.74 20.21
CA VAL A 857 25.56 -10.10 20.37
C VAL A 857 25.32 -10.68 21.75
N TYR A 858 24.40 -10.04 22.47
CA TYR A 858 23.99 -10.43 23.81
C TYR A 858 22.53 -10.86 23.78
N VAL A 859 22.19 -11.95 24.49
CA VAL A 859 20.81 -12.36 24.74
C VAL A 859 20.62 -12.48 26.24
N ASP A 860 19.59 -11.83 26.77
CA ASP A 860 19.26 -11.81 28.20
C ASP A 860 20.46 -11.43 29.08
N GLY A 861 21.24 -10.45 28.60
CA GLY A 861 22.44 -9.93 29.26
C GLY A 861 23.71 -10.79 29.12
N LYS A 862 23.64 -11.96 28.48
CA LYS A 862 24.79 -12.86 28.27
C LYS A 862 25.35 -12.70 26.86
N LEU A 863 26.67 -12.59 26.74
CA LEU A 863 27.35 -12.59 25.45
C LEU A 863 27.22 -13.97 24.79
N ILE A 864 26.66 -14.03 23.59
CA ILE A 864 26.40 -15.29 22.86
C ILE A 864 27.22 -15.37 21.57
N ALA A 865 27.54 -14.24 20.94
CA ALA A 865 28.48 -14.17 19.83
C ALA A 865 29.38 -12.93 19.97
N ARG A 866 30.68 -13.10 19.70
CA ARG A 866 31.69 -12.03 19.74
C ARG A 866 32.29 -11.84 18.36
N ASP A 867 32.44 -10.59 17.92
CA ASP A 867 32.93 -10.25 16.59
C ASP A 867 32.15 -10.96 15.45
N ALA A 868 30.84 -11.09 15.62
CA ALA A 868 29.96 -11.72 14.64
C ALA A 868 29.93 -10.88 13.36
N LYS A 869 30.29 -11.50 12.23
CA LYS A 869 30.26 -10.85 10.92
C LYS A 869 28.83 -10.84 10.38
N THR A 870 28.45 -9.77 9.71
CA THR A 870 27.19 -9.72 8.97
C THR A 870 27.40 -10.09 7.50
N ALA A 871 26.33 -10.55 6.84
CA ALA A 871 26.32 -10.86 5.42
C ALA A 871 26.08 -9.60 4.58
N ALA A 872 26.62 -9.58 3.37
CA ALA A 872 26.20 -8.62 2.34
C ALA A 872 24.85 -9.09 1.79
N THR A 873 23.85 -8.25 1.90
CA THR A 873 22.46 -8.58 1.61
C THR A 873 21.75 -7.44 0.91
N ASP A 874 20.81 -7.79 0.04
CA ASP A 874 19.86 -6.83 -0.49
C ASP A 874 18.76 -6.51 0.56
N LYS A 875 17.88 -5.55 0.26
CA LYS A 875 16.76 -5.14 1.12
C LYS A 875 15.80 -6.30 1.40
N ARG A 876 15.19 -6.28 2.60
CA ARG A 876 14.31 -7.31 3.15
C ARG A 876 14.94 -8.69 3.41
N LEU A 877 16.26 -8.77 3.41
CA LEU A 877 16.99 -10.00 3.69
C LEU A 877 17.75 -9.91 5.02
N ALA A 878 17.91 -11.05 5.69
CA ALA A 878 18.62 -11.15 6.95
C ALA A 878 20.13 -10.96 6.76
N THR A 879 20.67 -9.84 7.25
CA THR A 879 22.13 -9.62 7.29
C THR A 879 22.79 -10.37 8.44
N TYR A 880 22.03 -10.70 9.48
CA TYR A 880 22.46 -11.54 10.60
C TYR A 880 21.30 -12.37 11.10
N ALA A 881 21.53 -13.67 11.31
CA ALA A 881 20.52 -14.61 11.77
C ALA A 881 21.02 -15.35 13.02
N LEU A 882 20.25 -15.26 14.11
CA LEU A 882 20.49 -16.02 15.34
C LEU A 882 19.43 -17.12 15.48
N ARG A 883 19.87 -18.37 15.65
CA ARG A 883 19.02 -19.56 15.84
C ARG A 883 19.46 -20.39 17.05
N GLY A 884 18.58 -21.27 17.53
CA GLY A 884 18.88 -22.26 18.57
C GLY A 884 18.77 -21.74 20.01
N LEU A 885 18.02 -20.67 20.25
CA LEU A 885 17.65 -20.23 21.60
C LEU A 885 16.48 -21.07 22.13
N PRO A 886 16.31 -21.20 23.46
CA PRO A 886 15.11 -21.80 24.03
C PRO A 886 13.85 -21.06 23.57
N ASP A 887 12.75 -21.76 23.29
CA ASP A 887 11.48 -21.10 22.98
C ASP A 887 10.97 -20.27 24.18
N GLY A 888 10.90 -18.95 24.03
CA GLY A 888 10.49 -18.06 25.10
C GLY A 888 10.66 -16.58 24.78
N ALA A 889 10.41 -15.73 25.78
CA ALA A 889 10.66 -14.29 25.68
C ALA A 889 12.14 -13.99 25.92
N HIS A 890 12.71 -13.14 25.07
CA HIS A 890 14.11 -12.77 25.06
C HIS A 890 14.31 -11.27 24.83
N THR A 891 15.48 -10.79 25.22
CA THR A 891 15.99 -9.47 24.82
C THR A 891 17.35 -9.63 24.16
N ALA A 892 17.44 -9.31 22.87
CA ALA A 892 18.71 -9.32 22.13
C ALA A 892 19.30 -7.92 22.01
N ARG A 893 20.54 -7.73 22.46
CA ARG A 893 21.30 -6.48 22.31
C ARG A 893 22.48 -6.71 21.38
N PHE A 894 22.60 -5.86 20.38
CA PHE A 894 23.65 -5.91 19.35
C PHE A 894 24.51 -4.67 19.47
N VAL A 895 25.82 -4.84 19.61
CA VAL A 895 26.79 -3.73 19.73
C VAL A 895 27.68 -3.70 18.50
N LEU A 896 27.63 -2.61 17.74
CA LEU A 896 28.47 -2.40 16.56
C LEU A 896 29.93 -2.20 16.98
N LYS A 897 30.83 -3.05 16.50
CA LYS A 897 32.27 -2.98 16.77
C LYS A 897 33.01 -2.19 15.70
N SER A 898 32.62 -2.39 14.45
CA SER A 898 33.16 -1.72 13.28
C SER A 898 32.21 -1.86 12.09
N GLY A 899 32.44 -1.07 11.05
CA GLY A 899 31.67 -1.15 9.79
C GLY A 899 30.39 -0.32 9.82
N LYS A 900 29.50 -0.63 8.87
CA LYS A 900 28.19 0.03 8.72
C LYS A 900 27.08 -1.01 8.86
N ILE A 901 26.11 -0.72 9.72
CA ILE A 901 24.87 -1.50 9.81
C ILE A 901 23.68 -0.63 9.39
N VAL A 902 22.82 -1.19 8.55
CA VAL A 902 21.50 -0.64 8.20
C VAL A 902 20.45 -1.61 8.72
N LEU A 903 19.51 -1.12 9.51
CA LEU A 903 18.39 -1.87 10.07
C LEU A 903 17.12 -1.47 9.35
N ASP A 904 16.34 -2.47 8.98
CA ASP A 904 15.06 -2.34 8.27
C ASP A 904 13.94 -2.95 9.13
N ALA A 905 14.08 -4.21 9.54
CA ALA A 905 13.15 -4.90 10.43
C ALA A 905 13.83 -6.01 11.24
N PHE A 906 13.07 -6.65 12.12
CA PHE A 906 13.49 -7.83 12.87
C PHE A 906 12.44 -8.93 12.80
N ASN A 907 12.82 -10.14 12.40
CA ASN A 907 11.91 -11.28 12.38
C ASN A 907 12.19 -12.18 13.59
N ALA A 908 11.15 -12.46 14.38
CA ALA A 908 11.23 -13.39 15.50
C ALA A 908 10.88 -14.81 15.02
N VAL A 909 11.79 -15.75 15.19
CA VAL A 909 11.68 -17.13 14.69
C VAL A 909 10.73 -17.93 15.57
N SER A 910 9.81 -18.69 14.98
CA SER A 910 8.86 -19.50 15.77
C SER A 910 9.54 -20.69 16.45
N GLY A 911 8.93 -21.19 17.52
CA GLY A 911 9.33 -22.46 18.16
C GLY A 911 8.55 -23.66 17.63
N ASP A 912 7.83 -23.49 16.51
CA ASP A 912 6.91 -24.47 15.95
C ASP A 912 7.66 -25.46 15.06
N VAL A 913 8.42 -26.35 15.70
CA VAL A 913 9.21 -27.38 15.01
C VAL A 913 8.52 -28.73 15.16
N ASP A 914 8.19 -29.34 14.03
CA ASP A 914 7.66 -30.69 13.99
C ASP A 914 8.80 -31.71 14.16
N SER A 915 8.59 -32.73 15.00
CA SER A 915 9.55 -33.79 15.32
C SER A 915 10.83 -33.37 16.07
N THR A 916 11.60 -34.36 16.53
CA THR A 916 12.90 -34.12 17.19
C THR A 916 14.03 -34.05 16.18
N VAL A 917 14.91 -33.06 16.29
CA VAL A 917 16.07 -32.89 15.42
C VAL A 917 17.29 -33.72 15.84
N ASP A 918 18.15 -34.05 14.86
CA ASP A 918 19.38 -34.79 15.12
C ASP A 918 20.44 -33.91 15.80
N THR A 919 20.67 -34.12 17.10
CA THR A 919 21.68 -33.40 17.89
C THR A 919 23.06 -34.08 17.89
N THR A 920 23.30 -35.07 17.02
CA THR A 920 24.59 -35.76 16.91
C THR A 920 25.78 -34.81 16.65
N PRO A 921 25.68 -33.77 15.80
CA PRO A 921 26.76 -32.79 15.63
C PRO A 921 27.18 -32.12 16.94
N ILE A 922 26.21 -31.68 17.75
CA ILE A 922 26.46 -31.04 19.05
C ILE A 922 27.14 -32.02 20.02
N ARG A 923 26.66 -33.28 20.08
CA ARG A 923 27.28 -34.31 20.94
C ARG A 923 28.73 -34.55 20.55
N GLY A 924 29.01 -34.67 19.25
CA GLY A 924 30.36 -34.83 18.72
C GLY A 924 31.28 -33.66 19.10
N ALA A 925 30.79 -32.41 18.96
CA ALA A 925 31.55 -31.23 19.37
C ALA A 925 31.83 -31.19 20.88
N LEU A 926 30.83 -31.51 21.72
CA LEU A 926 31.00 -31.59 23.18
C LEU A 926 32.02 -32.67 23.59
N GLU A 927 31.99 -33.84 22.94
CA GLU A 927 32.95 -34.93 23.18
C GLU A 927 34.37 -34.53 22.79
N LYS A 928 34.53 -33.93 21.61
CA LYS A 928 35.82 -33.44 21.08
C LYS A 928 36.44 -32.38 21.98
N ILE A 929 35.64 -31.44 22.48
CA ILE A 929 36.09 -30.35 23.36
C ILE A 929 36.41 -30.85 24.78
N GLY A 930 35.65 -31.82 25.28
CA GLY A 930 35.83 -32.36 26.62
C GLY A 930 35.41 -31.38 27.72
N ARG A 931 36.24 -31.26 28.77
CA ARG A 931 35.94 -30.48 29.99
C ARG A 931 37.10 -29.55 30.34
N PRO A 932 37.28 -28.43 29.62
CA PRO A 932 38.30 -27.45 29.98
C PRO A 932 38.05 -26.91 31.41
N ALA A 933 39.11 -26.58 32.14
CA ALA A 933 38.99 -26.12 33.52
C ALA A 933 38.92 -24.58 33.58
N ARG A 934 37.83 -24.03 34.14
CA ARG A 934 37.62 -22.57 34.27
C ARG A 934 38.80 -21.82 34.87
N ALA A 935 39.52 -22.45 35.79
CA ALA A 935 40.66 -21.84 36.48
C ALA A 935 41.78 -21.42 35.52
N ASP A 936 41.92 -22.10 34.39
CA ASP A 936 43.04 -21.96 33.44
C ASP A 936 42.85 -20.81 32.45
N TYR A 937 41.65 -20.23 32.34
CA TYR A 937 41.32 -19.29 31.26
C TYR A 937 40.85 -17.92 31.77
N THR A 938 41.02 -16.88 30.97
CA THR A 938 40.54 -15.53 31.30
C THR A 938 39.03 -15.50 31.51
N ALA A 939 38.54 -14.58 32.35
CA ALA A 939 37.12 -14.45 32.64
C ALA A 939 36.30 -14.17 31.36
N ASP A 940 36.81 -13.32 30.48
CA ASP A 940 36.12 -12.85 29.27
C ASP A 940 36.00 -13.93 28.20
N SER A 941 37.05 -14.75 27.98
CA SER A 941 36.98 -15.87 27.05
C SER A 941 36.13 -17.01 27.62
N TRP A 942 36.22 -17.24 28.93
CA TRP A 942 35.44 -18.29 29.60
C TRP A 942 33.93 -18.00 29.57
N ALA A 943 33.51 -16.75 29.74
CA ALA A 943 32.10 -16.39 29.75
C ALA A 943 31.38 -16.75 28.43
N LEU A 944 32.03 -16.52 27.28
CA LEU A 944 31.50 -16.90 25.97
C LEU A 944 31.41 -18.43 25.82
N PHE A 945 32.47 -19.15 26.19
CA PHE A 945 32.49 -20.61 26.14
C PHE A 945 31.46 -21.24 27.09
N ASP A 946 31.28 -20.71 28.30
CA ASP A 946 30.30 -21.19 29.28
C ASP A 946 28.86 -21.03 28.76
N SER A 947 28.57 -19.89 28.10
CA SER A 947 27.30 -19.63 27.43
C SER A 947 27.04 -20.65 26.31
N ALA A 948 27.99 -20.83 25.40
CA ALA A 948 27.87 -21.77 24.28
C ALA A 948 27.77 -23.24 24.74
N SER A 949 28.59 -23.64 25.73
CA SER A 949 28.54 -24.98 26.33
C SER A 949 27.21 -25.26 27.03
N SER A 950 26.63 -24.25 27.69
CA SER A 950 25.32 -24.38 28.34
C SER A 950 24.20 -24.57 27.30
N ALA A 951 24.23 -23.79 26.22
CA ALA A 951 23.28 -23.93 25.12
C ALA A 951 23.39 -25.32 24.45
N ALA A 952 24.61 -25.79 24.17
CA ALA A 952 24.85 -27.11 23.60
C ALA A 952 24.32 -28.24 24.49
N LYS A 953 24.53 -28.16 25.81
CA LYS A 953 24.00 -29.15 26.76
C LYS A 953 22.48 -29.11 26.82
N ALA A 954 21.86 -27.93 26.80
CA ALA A 954 20.41 -27.79 26.78
C ALA A 954 19.80 -28.38 25.51
N ALA A 955 20.42 -28.14 24.35
CA ALA A 955 20.02 -28.71 23.08
C ALA A 955 20.02 -30.25 23.11
N VAL A 956 21.12 -30.86 23.57
CA VAL A 956 21.22 -32.33 23.71
C VAL A 956 20.23 -32.90 24.74
N ALA A 957 19.81 -32.10 25.73
CA ALA A 957 18.82 -32.49 26.73
C ALA A 957 17.35 -32.37 26.25
N GLY A 958 17.10 -32.01 24.99
CA GLY A 958 15.75 -31.93 24.42
C GLY A 958 15.13 -30.54 24.53
N GLN A 959 15.87 -29.50 24.14
CA GLN A 959 15.37 -28.13 24.06
C GLN A 959 14.14 -28.04 23.15
N LYS A 960 13.04 -27.47 23.66
CA LYS A 960 11.82 -27.21 22.87
C LYS A 960 12.10 -26.18 21.78
N GLY A 961 11.58 -26.42 20.58
CA GLY A 961 11.68 -25.51 19.43
C GLY A 961 13.05 -25.49 18.77
N LEU A 962 13.94 -26.43 19.10
CA LEU A 962 15.22 -26.56 18.42
C LEU A 962 15.00 -27.14 17.02
N ASP A 963 15.43 -26.41 15.99
CA ASP A 963 15.41 -26.83 14.59
C ASP A 963 16.81 -27.21 14.08
N ALA A 964 16.86 -27.75 12.86
CA ALA A 964 18.11 -28.20 12.23
C ALA A 964 19.14 -27.06 12.06
N ILE A 965 18.69 -25.85 11.72
CA ILE A 965 19.57 -24.67 11.58
C ILE A 965 20.12 -24.26 12.96
N GLY A 966 19.29 -24.33 14.01
CA GLY A 966 19.70 -24.11 15.39
C GLY A 966 20.75 -25.11 15.85
N VAL A 967 20.65 -26.39 15.45
CA VAL A 967 21.67 -27.41 15.74
C VAL A 967 23.03 -27.03 15.14
N GLU A 968 23.03 -26.63 13.87
CA GLU A 968 24.24 -26.18 13.16
C GLU A 968 24.87 -24.97 13.88
N GLN A 969 24.11 -23.90 14.10
CA GLN A 969 24.65 -22.70 14.72
C GLN A 969 25.09 -22.88 16.18
N ILE A 970 24.43 -23.75 16.97
CA ILE A 970 24.88 -24.08 18.32
C ILE A 970 26.23 -24.81 18.27
N THR A 971 26.40 -25.72 17.32
CA THR A 971 27.65 -26.45 17.11
C THR A 971 28.78 -25.48 16.75
N ASP A 972 28.55 -24.60 15.77
CA ASP A 972 29.53 -23.61 15.32
C ASP A 972 29.94 -22.66 16.45
N ARG A 973 28.96 -22.10 17.19
CA ARG A 973 29.26 -21.21 18.32
C ARG A 973 30.04 -21.92 19.44
N LEU A 974 29.77 -23.20 19.68
CA LEU A 974 30.49 -23.99 20.68
C LEU A 974 31.95 -24.19 20.28
N GLU A 975 32.21 -24.61 19.04
CA GLU A 975 33.57 -24.80 18.53
C GLU A 975 34.33 -23.47 18.47
N GLU A 976 33.70 -22.42 17.94
CA GLU A 976 34.30 -21.08 17.90
C GLU A 976 34.65 -20.54 19.29
N ALA A 977 33.73 -20.67 20.26
CA ALA A 977 33.98 -20.19 21.62
C ALA A 977 35.09 -20.97 22.32
N HIS A 978 35.24 -22.26 22.01
CA HIS A 978 36.36 -23.08 22.51
C HIS A 978 37.68 -22.61 21.91
N ASP A 979 37.74 -22.40 20.60
CA ASP A 979 38.96 -21.99 19.90
C ASP A 979 39.43 -20.59 20.31
N ARG A 980 38.51 -19.75 20.81
CA ARG A 980 38.79 -18.42 21.37
C ARG A 980 39.14 -18.42 22.87
N LEU A 981 39.31 -19.58 23.51
CA LEU A 981 39.72 -19.64 24.92
C LEU A 981 41.16 -19.15 25.14
N VAL A 982 41.34 -18.15 26.02
CA VAL A 982 42.65 -17.57 26.34
C VAL A 982 43.13 -18.02 27.71
N ARG A 983 44.32 -18.63 27.81
CA ARG A 983 44.87 -19.10 29.10
C ARG A 983 45.38 -17.96 29.99
N LYS A 984 45.22 -18.09 31.30
CA LYS A 984 45.82 -17.18 32.30
C LYS A 984 47.34 -17.33 32.31
N GLY A 985 48.06 -16.22 32.17
CA GLY A 985 49.53 -16.21 32.26
C GLY A 985 50.28 -16.62 30.98
N GLY A 986 49.59 -16.86 29.87
CA GLY A 986 50.22 -17.04 28.55
C GLY A 986 50.41 -15.69 27.85
N THR A 987 51.65 -15.35 27.51
CA THR A 987 51.93 -14.31 26.49
C THR A 987 51.34 -14.76 25.17
N ALA A 988 50.56 -13.90 24.51
CA ALA A 988 50.02 -14.15 23.17
C ALA A 988 51.16 -14.55 22.22
N ALA A 989 51.11 -15.78 21.70
CA ALA A 989 51.93 -16.16 20.55
C ALA A 989 51.16 -15.72 19.29
N GLN A 990 51.90 -15.05 18.40
CA GLN A 990 51.46 -14.33 17.19
C GLN A 990 50.50 -15.08 16.28
#